data_AF-A0A521WAB0-F1
#
_entry.id   AF-A0A521WAB0-F1
#
_cell.length_a   1.000
_cell.length_b   1.000
_cell.length_c   1.000
_cell.angle_alpha   90.00
_cell.angle_beta   90.00
_cell.angle_gamma   90.00
#
_symmetry.space_group_name_H-M   'P 1'
#
loop_
_entity.id
_entity.type
_entity.pdbx_description
1 polymer ?
#
loop_
_entity_poly.entity_id
_entity_poly.type
_entity_poly.pdbx_seq_one_letter_code
_entity_poly.pdbx_strand_id
1 'polypeptide(L)'
;MKKILGALIVFLLFIVGCQDEGPEPVPPIPVVAITSFAGTVDIVDSTVVDIGATDDKGIVRVELYVNNTLEPNRIFFSPPYRWYWNVKNLPDSSLHTLYAKAYDADGNVSTSPVVIARILLLKPYDLNLSFINDTAAVLSFRDVSSVETGFEIEQSRDGVNFVQRMIVGADSNNVIVVDSFKHDSTFYYRIRALLGERKSEYSNIVWEKIQFLAPTNLRILYMNEDTMRLAWDDPNHFALYYDIYTTTNDEPFERKVIAPGVLRDTGVWNVAKYQTFKTYSFKIRARSRINLSDFSETISTPLIYPAPDNLEVIFVNDDEVKLQWRDNAQWGSFFRIERQTDNGNFTPAKDVPRHITSTTLSFSYQRHSTYTFRVYLYSALNFTAYSNSVKTYFRDELYAGGSFSIAGSAGVNNIARWNGTTWNTVGGGISSPVYSLRKYFERIFIGGENTVTAWDNKNFSTIVGSLPGVNEALYTMIDTNGQLYGGGRFAKLGNAFNNIGVFTGSSWSGLGTGMNGPIYAVSYFHNNFIAAGKFDLASNAPVYNIAKRTDKWESVGNGLPATIYSLAVYGDELYAGGSFQDTALNMSYLTKWNSSVERWLPVAGAGITSYDSIRIFSMLVFNDELYVAGRFNSMNGVNANNIAKWDGTSWQAVGSGFDGVVRFLFNFNNTLYASGKFSTSGSVGVNNIARWDGSNWVALGSGITGADAIVYSMGKYGDWYWQLLPE
;
A
#
# COMPACT_ATOMS: atom_id res chain seq x y z
N MET A 1 -4.71 -56.78 -58.78
CA MET A 1 -5.48 -57.70 -59.65
C MET A 1 -4.53 -58.82 -60.09
N LYS A 2 -4.88 -60.07 -59.76
CA LYS A 2 -4.41 -61.36 -60.30
C LYS A 2 -2.90 -61.76 -60.27
N LYS A 3 -2.63 -62.77 -59.43
CA LYS A 3 -1.66 -63.87 -59.63
C LYS A 3 -2.00 -64.70 -60.89
N ILE A 4 -1.05 -65.56 -61.31
CA ILE A 4 -1.12 -66.84 -62.07
C ILE A 4 0.01 -66.80 -63.13
N LEU A 5 1.13 -67.55 -63.07
CA LEU A 5 1.43 -69.00 -63.06
C LEU A 5 1.07 -69.77 -64.37
N GLY A 6 2.05 -70.44 -64.98
CA GLY A 6 1.91 -71.41 -66.09
C GLY A 6 3.10 -71.28 -67.06
N ALA A 7 4.13 -72.13 -67.06
CA ALA A 7 4.21 -73.57 -67.35
C ALA A 7 4.05 -73.94 -68.85
N LEU A 8 5.09 -74.66 -69.35
CA LEU A 8 5.02 -75.95 -70.08
C LEU A 8 5.33 -75.99 -71.62
N ILE A 9 6.14 -77.01 -71.97
CA ILE A 9 6.20 -77.84 -73.23
C ILE A 9 6.97 -77.25 -74.44
N VAL A 10 8.19 -77.71 -74.73
CA VAL A 10 8.63 -78.94 -75.46
C VAL A 10 8.32 -78.89 -76.97
N PHE A 11 9.37 -78.99 -77.79
CA PHE A 11 9.26 -79.70 -79.06
C PHE A 11 10.50 -80.57 -79.29
N LEU A 12 10.21 -81.84 -79.52
CA LEU A 12 11.07 -82.95 -79.86
C LEU A 12 11.37 -82.88 -81.37
N LEU A 13 12.60 -83.16 -81.81
CA LEU A 13 12.82 -83.81 -83.11
C LEU A 13 14.15 -84.57 -83.12
N PHE A 14 14.05 -85.89 -83.17
CA PHE A 14 15.12 -86.84 -83.47
C PHE A 14 15.34 -86.89 -84.98
N ILE A 15 16.58 -86.77 -85.47
CA ILE A 15 17.02 -87.42 -86.71
C ILE A 15 18.42 -88.00 -86.50
N VAL A 16 18.57 -89.22 -87.00
CA VAL A 16 19.62 -90.22 -86.87
C VAL A 16 20.86 -89.90 -87.72
N GLY A 17 22.03 -90.10 -87.13
CA GLY A 17 23.17 -90.84 -87.71
C GLY A 17 23.95 -90.22 -88.88
N CYS A 18 25.17 -89.78 -88.59
CA CYS A 18 26.34 -90.16 -89.35
C CYS A 18 27.55 -90.22 -88.40
N GLN A 19 28.30 -91.30 -88.45
CA GLN A 19 29.48 -91.57 -87.63
C GLN A 19 30.66 -90.83 -88.27
N ASP A 20 31.14 -89.77 -87.62
CA ASP A 20 32.46 -89.19 -87.87
C ASP A 20 33.32 -89.48 -86.63
N GLU A 21 34.51 -90.01 -86.85
CA GLU A 21 35.49 -90.25 -85.80
C GLU A 21 35.81 -88.91 -85.10
N GLY A 22 35.44 -88.82 -83.83
CA GLY A 22 35.71 -87.63 -83.02
C GLY A 22 37.22 -87.42 -82.83
N PRO A 23 37.69 -86.16 -82.74
CA PRO A 23 39.09 -85.89 -82.42
C PRO A 23 39.44 -86.50 -81.05
N GLU A 24 40.67 -86.96 -80.88
CA GLU A 24 41.19 -87.43 -79.59
C GLU A 24 40.83 -86.43 -78.48
N PRO A 25 40.45 -86.89 -77.27
CA PRO A 25 40.12 -85.99 -76.18
C PRO A 25 41.33 -85.10 -75.89
N VAL A 26 41.16 -83.78 -76.05
CA VAL A 26 42.14 -82.78 -75.62
C VAL A 26 42.46 -83.09 -74.16
N PRO A 27 43.75 -83.16 -73.77
CA PRO A 27 44.12 -83.34 -72.37
C PRO A 27 43.38 -82.30 -71.53
N PRO A 28 42.69 -82.70 -70.43
CA PRO A 28 42.05 -81.74 -69.56
C PRO A 28 43.12 -80.76 -69.07
N ILE A 29 42.89 -79.47 -69.32
CA ILE A 29 43.76 -78.41 -68.81
C ILE A 29 43.44 -78.17 -67.33
N PRO A 30 44.42 -77.73 -66.52
CA PRO A 30 44.17 -77.46 -65.11
C PRO A 30 43.09 -76.39 -64.94
N VAL A 31 42.28 -76.46 -63.89
CA VAL A 31 41.31 -75.43 -63.52
C VAL A 31 41.89 -74.59 -62.38
N VAL A 32 41.90 -73.26 -62.51
CA VAL A 32 42.42 -72.35 -61.48
C VAL A 32 41.50 -71.16 -61.24
N ALA A 33 41.30 -70.81 -59.96
CA ALA A 33 40.55 -69.64 -59.55
C ALA A 33 41.12 -69.05 -58.26
N ILE A 34 41.11 -67.72 -58.14
CA ILE A 34 41.17 -67.08 -56.83
C ILE A 34 39.79 -67.32 -56.18
N THR A 35 39.80 -67.99 -55.04
CA THR A 35 38.61 -68.50 -54.34
C THR A 35 38.24 -67.67 -53.11
N SER A 36 39.16 -66.86 -52.58
CA SER A 36 38.91 -65.98 -51.43
C SER A 36 37.93 -64.84 -51.74
N PHE A 37 37.81 -64.44 -53.00
CA PHE A 37 36.96 -63.35 -53.47
C PHE A 37 36.84 -63.38 -54.99
N ALA A 38 35.82 -62.73 -55.55
CA ALA A 38 35.57 -62.65 -56.99
C ALA A 38 35.23 -61.21 -57.41
N GLY A 39 35.55 -60.85 -58.66
CA GLY A 39 35.25 -59.52 -59.20
C GLY A 39 36.09 -58.42 -58.54
N THR A 40 35.44 -57.37 -58.03
CA THR A 40 36.10 -56.28 -57.29
C THR A 40 35.95 -56.50 -55.79
N VAL A 41 37.04 -56.42 -55.05
CA VAL A 41 37.08 -56.54 -53.58
C VAL A 41 37.72 -55.30 -52.97
N ASP A 42 37.10 -54.76 -51.91
CA ASP A 42 37.67 -53.69 -51.12
C ASP A 42 38.51 -54.29 -49.97
N ILE A 43 39.75 -53.84 -49.81
CA ILE A 43 40.69 -54.31 -48.80
C ILE A 43 41.15 -53.14 -47.93
N VAL A 44 40.93 -53.24 -46.62
CA VAL A 44 41.23 -52.16 -45.66
C VAL A 44 42.60 -52.33 -45.00
N ASP A 45 42.86 -53.51 -44.44
CA ASP A 45 44.11 -53.82 -43.72
C ASP A 45 44.98 -54.85 -44.49
N SER A 46 44.43 -56.05 -44.57
CA SER A 46 45.03 -57.22 -45.14
C SER A 46 43.94 -58.18 -45.58
N THR A 47 44.27 -59.06 -46.49
CA THR A 47 43.38 -60.14 -46.90
C THR A 47 44.18 -61.41 -47.13
N VAL A 48 43.48 -62.54 -47.16
CA VAL A 48 44.06 -63.81 -47.57
C VAL A 48 43.61 -64.06 -49.00
N VAL A 49 44.58 -64.18 -49.91
CA VAL A 49 44.37 -64.61 -51.29
C VAL A 49 44.47 -66.13 -51.32
N ASP A 50 43.33 -66.81 -51.43
CA ASP A 50 43.26 -68.26 -51.54
C ASP A 50 43.07 -68.65 -53.00
N ILE A 51 43.93 -69.51 -53.52
CA ILE A 51 43.87 -70.00 -54.89
C ILE A 51 43.46 -71.48 -54.86
N GLY A 52 42.38 -71.81 -55.56
CA GLY A 52 42.00 -73.19 -55.84
C GLY A 52 42.57 -73.58 -57.20
N ALA A 53 43.31 -74.68 -57.26
CA ALA A 53 43.71 -75.29 -58.52
C ALA A 53 43.50 -76.79 -58.47
N THR A 54 42.89 -77.37 -59.50
CA THR A 54 42.62 -78.80 -59.61
C THR A 54 42.85 -79.26 -61.03
N ASP A 55 43.34 -80.49 -61.16
CA ASP A 55 43.57 -81.16 -62.42
C ASP A 55 43.43 -82.68 -62.18
N ASP A 56 43.10 -83.46 -63.21
CA ASP A 56 42.92 -84.91 -63.08
C ASP A 56 44.24 -85.67 -62.87
N LYS A 57 45.38 -85.09 -63.29
CA LYS A 57 46.73 -85.64 -63.10
C LYS A 57 47.56 -84.88 -62.05
N GLY A 58 47.03 -83.76 -61.57
CA GLY A 58 47.60 -83.00 -60.45
C GLY A 58 48.37 -81.75 -60.88
N ILE A 59 48.45 -80.78 -59.97
CA ILE A 59 49.05 -79.47 -60.21
C ILE A 59 50.52 -79.47 -59.81
N VAL A 60 51.40 -79.08 -60.74
CA VAL A 60 52.85 -78.94 -60.51
C VAL A 60 53.22 -77.57 -59.97
N ARG A 61 52.54 -76.51 -60.43
CA ARG A 61 52.85 -75.15 -60.02
C ARG A 61 51.65 -74.22 -60.13
N VAL A 62 51.50 -73.31 -59.18
CA VAL A 62 50.58 -72.17 -59.26
C VAL A 62 51.36 -70.88 -59.10
N GLU A 63 51.12 -69.92 -59.98
CA GLU A 63 51.75 -68.59 -59.97
C GLU A 63 50.70 -67.51 -59.77
N LEU A 64 50.95 -66.58 -58.84
CA LEU A 64 50.10 -65.41 -58.65
C LEU A 64 50.73 -64.18 -59.31
N TYR A 65 49.92 -63.45 -60.08
CA TYR A 65 50.30 -62.20 -60.72
C TYR A 65 49.53 -61.05 -60.08
N VAL A 66 50.23 -59.95 -59.78
CA VAL A 66 49.64 -58.68 -59.32
C VAL A 66 50.05 -57.59 -60.31
N ASN A 67 49.09 -56.80 -60.78
CA ASN A 67 49.31 -55.74 -61.77
C ASN A 67 50.08 -56.23 -63.02
N ASN A 68 49.68 -57.40 -63.52
CA ASN A 68 50.30 -58.12 -64.65
C ASN A 68 51.77 -58.54 -64.45
N THR A 69 52.31 -58.42 -63.24
CA THR A 69 53.66 -58.82 -62.90
C THR A 69 53.61 -60.08 -62.03
N LEU A 70 54.44 -61.08 -62.34
CA LEU A 70 54.58 -62.27 -61.51
C LEU A 70 55.08 -61.85 -60.12
N GLU A 71 54.34 -62.19 -59.07
CA GLU A 71 54.79 -61.95 -57.71
C GLU A 71 55.91 -62.95 -57.37
N PRO A 72 57.18 -62.52 -57.24
CA PRO A 72 58.33 -63.43 -57.26
C PRO A 72 58.33 -64.46 -56.13
N ASN A 73 57.66 -64.15 -55.03
CA ASN A 73 57.56 -65.01 -53.84
C ASN A 73 56.23 -65.77 -53.76
N ARG A 74 55.40 -65.76 -54.81
CA ARG A 74 54.06 -66.37 -54.86
C ARG A 74 53.94 -67.39 -55.98
N ILE A 75 54.96 -68.24 -56.04
CA ILE A 75 55.03 -69.44 -56.86
C ILE A 75 54.89 -70.63 -55.91
N PHE A 76 53.80 -71.36 -56.02
CA PHE A 76 53.47 -72.46 -55.14
C PHE A 76 53.63 -73.80 -55.86
N PHE A 77 54.29 -74.76 -55.22
CA PHE A 77 54.53 -76.10 -55.77
C PHE A 77 53.69 -77.21 -55.10
N SER A 78 52.99 -76.87 -54.02
CA SER A 78 52.06 -77.77 -53.32
C SER A 78 50.98 -76.96 -52.59
N PRO A 79 49.75 -77.50 -52.41
CA PRO A 79 48.71 -76.82 -51.64
C PRO A 79 49.07 -76.73 -50.13
N PRO A 80 48.51 -75.77 -49.38
CA PRO A 80 47.56 -74.74 -49.80
C PRO A 80 48.22 -73.58 -50.57
N TYR A 81 47.60 -73.15 -51.67
CA TYR A 81 48.04 -72.01 -52.49
C TYR A 81 47.50 -70.70 -51.91
N ARG A 82 48.12 -70.26 -50.81
CA ARG A 82 47.60 -69.17 -49.97
C ARG A 82 48.62 -68.06 -49.81
N TRP A 83 48.17 -66.81 -49.95
CA TRP A 83 48.98 -65.63 -49.65
C TRP A 83 48.27 -64.69 -48.67
N TYR A 84 48.92 -64.39 -47.54
CA TYR A 84 48.53 -63.27 -46.69
C TYR A 84 49.05 -61.96 -47.29
N TRP A 85 48.16 -61.16 -47.84
CA TRP A 85 48.48 -59.89 -48.47
C TRP A 85 48.20 -58.74 -47.51
N ASN A 86 49.27 -58.11 -47.02
CA ASN A 86 49.21 -56.87 -46.26
C ASN A 86 49.27 -55.67 -47.23
N VAL A 87 48.26 -54.80 -47.18
CA VAL A 87 48.11 -53.67 -48.10
C VAL A 87 48.41 -52.32 -47.44
N LYS A 88 48.99 -52.31 -46.23
CA LYS A 88 49.28 -51.07 -45.48
C LYS A 88 50.19 -50.10 -46.23
N ASN A 89 51.08 -50.61 -47.07
CA ASN A 89 52.04 -49.79 -47.83
C ASN A 89 51.52 -49.36 -49.22
N LEU A 90 50.26 -49.66 -49.56
CA LEU A 90 49.64 -49.27 -50.82
C LEU A 90 48.82 -47.97 -50.65
N PRO A 91 48.76 -47.08 -51.66
CA PRO A 91 47.99 -45.84 -51.60
C PRO A 91 46.49 -46.07 -51.39
N ASP A 92 45.80 -45.10 -50.78
CA ASP A 92 44.34 -45.17 -50.64
C ASP A 92 43.66 -45.05 -52.02
N SER A 93 42.54 -45.75 -52.19
CA SER A 93 41.79 -45.87 -53.44
C SER A 93 42.57 -46.46 -54.64
N SER A 94 43.77 -47.03 -54.43
CA SER A 94 44.52 -47.68 -55.50
C SER A 94 43.85 -48.99 -55.94
N LEU A 95 43.89 -49.27 -57.24
CA LEU A 95 43.39 -50.52 -57.82
C LEU A 95 44.56 -51.45 -58.17
N HIS A 96 44.42 -52.71 -57.82
CA HIS A 96 45.39 -53.76 -58.09
C HIS A 96 44.71 -54.93 -58.78
N THR A 97 45.21 -55.39 -59.92
CA THR A 97 44.67 -56.57 -60.60
C THR A 97 45.38 -57.82 -60.13
N LEU A 98 44.64 -58.89 -59.84
CA LEU A 98 45.17 -60.19 -59.41
C LEU A 98 44.64 -61.30 -60.31
N TYR A 99 45.50 -62.21 -60.74
CA TYR A 99 45.10 -63.46 -61.37
C TYR A 99 46.16 -64.53 -61.14
N ALA A 100 45.74 -65.80 -61.14
CA ALA A 100 46.63 -66.93 -60.95
C ALA A 100 46.75 -67.77 -62.23
N LYS A 101 47.91 -68.39 -62.45
CA LYS A 101 48.12 -69.41 -63.47
C LYS A 101 48.42 -70.75 -62.82
N ALA A 102 47.84 -71.83 -63.31
CA ALA A 102 48.16 -73.18 -62.86
C ALA A 102 48.78 -74.00 -64.00
N TYR A 103 49.76 -74.82 -63.65
CA TYR A 103 50.55 -75.67 -64.53
C TYR A 103 50.41 -77.11 -64.06
N ASP A 104 50.01 -78.02 -64.96
CA ASP A 104 49.94 -79.45 -64.68
C ASP A 104 51.27 -80.18 -65.00
N ALA A 105 51.27 -81.50 -64.84
CA ALA A 105 52.44 -82.35 -65.12
C ALA A 105 52.74 -82.54 -66.62
N ASP A 106 51.75 -82.32 -67.49
CA ASP A 106 51.87 -82.46 -68.95
C ASP A 106 52.30 -81.14 -69.62
N GLY A 107 52.40 -80.05 -68.84
CA GLY A 107 52.81 -78.72 -69.30
C GLY A 107 51.66 -77.83 -69.76
N ASN A 108 50.41 -78.23 -69.56
CA ASN A 108 49.25 -77.38 -69.86
C ASN A 108 49.10 -76.26 -68.83
N VAL A 109 48.55 -75.13 -69.27
CA VAL A 109 48.42 -73.92 -68.46
C VAL A 109 47.02 -73.34 -68.59
N SER A 110 46.43 -72.96 -67.46
CA SER A 110 45.22 -72.13 -67.44
C SER A 110 45.44 -70.87 -66.61
N THR A 111 44.60 -69.87 -66.82
CA THR A 111 44.63 -68.59 -66.11
C THR A 111 43.27 -68.35 -65.47
N SER A 112 43.25 -67.91 -64.22
CA SER A 112 42.02 -67.57 -63.51
C SER A 112 41.40 -66.30 -64.08
N PRO A 113 40.10 -66.06 -63.83
CA PRO A 113 39.54 -64.72 -63.95
C PRO A 113 40.35 -63.69 -63.15
N VAL A 114 40.38 -62.45 -63.66
CA VAL A 114 41.02 -61.33 -62.97
C VAL A 114 40.13 -60.84 -61.84
N VAL A 115 40.72 -60.68 -60.66
CA VAL A 115 40.14 -59.95 -59.53
C VAL A 115 40.74 -58.54 -59.48
N ILE A 116 39.93 -57.54 -59.14
CA ILE A 116 40.40 -56.19 -58.85
C ILE A 116 40.32 -55.95 -57.34
N ALA A 117 41.46 -55.74 -56.70
CA ALA A 117 41.54 -55.30 -55.32
C ALA A 117 41.63 -53.78 -55.25
N ARG A 118 40.66 -53.14 -54.59
CA ARG A 118 40.71 -51.72 -54.25
C ARG A 118 41.18 -51.56 -52.81
N ILE A 119 42.22 -50.76 -52.59
CA ILE A 119 42.73 -50.48 -51.25
C ILE A 119 41.94 -49.31 -50.67
N LEU A 120 41.41 -49.45 -49.46
CA LEU A 120 40.61 -48.41 -48.80
C LEU A 120 41.12 -48.08 -47.39
N LEU A 121 41.24 -46.79 -47.08
CA LEU A 121 41.28 -46.25 -45.73
C LEU A 121 39.93 -45.57 -45.47
N LEU A 122 39.11 -46.16 -44.60
CA LEU A 122 37.76 -45.65 -44.37
C LEU A 122 37.82 -44.30 -43.65
N LYS A 123 37.08 -43.33 -44.19
CA LYS A 123 36.94 -41.99 -43.58
C LYS A 123 35.92 -41.99 -42.44
N PRO A 124 36.01 -41.05 -41.48
CA PRO A 124 34.97 -40.86 -40.48
C PRO A 124 33.63 -40.41 -41.08
N TYR A 125 32.54 -40.80 -40.42
CA TYR A 125 31.17 -40.40 -40.76
C TYR A 125 30.50 -39.59 -39.64
N ASP A 126 29.36 -38.97 -39.95
CA ASP A 126 28.49 -38.26 -39.00
C ASP A 126 29.24 -37.21 -38.17
N LEU A 127 30.11 -36.42 -38.80
CA LEU A 127 30.78 -35.32 -38.13
C LEU A 127 29.73 -34.27 -37.73
N ASN A 128 29.63 -34.03 -36.42
CA ASN A 128 28.76 -33.06 -35.78
C ASN A 128 29.59 -32.12 -34.89
N LEU A 129 29.08 -30.92 -34.67
CA LEU A 129 29.68 -29.87 -33.85
C LEU A 129 28.70 -29.49 -32.74
N SER A 130 29.20 -29.36 -31.51
CA SER A 130 28.41 -28.89 -30.37
C SER A 130 29.25 -27.97 -29.48
N PHE A 131 28.73 -26.79 -29.15
CA PHE A 131 29.45 -25.81 -28.33
C PHE A 131 29.32 -26.10 -26.84
N ILE A 132 30.46 -26.09 -26.14
CA ILE A 132 30.50 -26.18 -24.68
C ILE A 132 30.40 -24.78 -24.08
N ASN A 133 31.19 -23.86 -24.64
CA ASN A 133 31.23 -22.45 -24.26
C ASN A 133 31.84 -21.61 -25.38
N ASP A 134 32.04 -20.32 -25.11
CA ASP A 134 32.63 -19.35 -26.05
C ASP A 134 34.10 -19.61 -26.39
N THR A 135 34.74 -20.60 -25.76
CA THR A 135 36.13 -20.99 -26.02
C THR A 135 36.34 -22.46 -26.39
N ALA A 136 35.33 -23.32 -26.26
CA ALA A 136 35.45 -24.75 -26.49
C ALA A 136 34.21 -25.34 -27.17
N ALA A 137 34.44 -26.25 -28.12
CA ALA A 137 33.41 -27.03 -28.77
C ALA A 137 33.84 -28.50 -28.88
N VAL A 138 32.89 -29.42 -28.93
CA VAL A 138 33.11 -30.83 -29.20
C VAL A 138 32.75 -31.12 -30.65
N LEU A 139 33.70 -31.69 -31.38
CA LEU A 139 33.43 -32.40 -32.63
C LEU A 139 33.19 -33.86 -32.28
N SER A 140 32.04 -34.40 -32.63
CA SER A 140 31.73 -35.84 -32.50
C SER A 140 31.63 -36.46 -33.88
N PHE A 141 32.21 -37.63 -34.06
CA PHE A 141 32.22 -38.35 -35.33
C PHE A 141 32.22 -39.85 -35.06
N ARG A 142 31.83 -40.62 -36.05
CA ARG A 142 31.85 -42.08 -35.98
C ARG A 142 33.12 -42.60 -36.62
N ASP A 143 33.92 -43.30 -35.82
CA ASP A 143 34.99 -44.11 -36.33
C ASP A 143 34.47 -45.40 -36.97
N VAL A 144 35.02 -45.73 -38.13
CA VAL A 144 34.67 -46.90 -38.94
C VAL A 144 35.90 -47.62 -39.48
N SER A 145 37.07 -47.00 -39.37
CA SER A 145 38.33 -47.64 -39.73
C SER A 145 38.80 -48.45 -38.50
N SER A 146 39.63 -49.47 -38.73
CA SER A 146 40.20 -50.30 -37.64
C SER A 146 41.73 -50.37 -37.73
N VAL A 147 42.30 -49.53 -38.58
CA VAL A 147 43.70 -49.58 -39.00
C VAL A 147 44.40 -48.22 -38.90
N GLU A 148 43.63 -47.17 -38.70
CA GLU A 148 44.12 -45.81 -38.60
C GLU A 148 44.99 -45.64 -37.36
N THR A 149 45.98 -44.77 -37.50
CA THR A 149 46.87 -44.35 -36.42
C THR A 149 46.37 -43.06 -35.76
N GLY A 150 45.37 -42.41 -36.35
CA GLY A 150 44.77 -41.17 -35.84
C GLY A 150 43.87 -40.48 -36.85
N PHE A 151 43.40 -39.29 -36.49
CA PHE A 151 42.57 -38.45 -37.33
C PHE A 151 43.12 -37.04 -37.44
N GLU A 152 43.12 -36.48 -38.65
CA GLU A 152 43.48 -35.08 -38.91
C GLU A 152 42.21 -34.23 -38.95
N ILE A 153 42.19 -33.17 -38.13
CA ILE A 153 41.10 -32.20 -38.09
C ILE A 153 41.57 -30.91 -38.74
N GLU A 154 40.83 -30.45 -39.73
CA GLU A 154 41.02 -29.15 -40.36
C GLU A 154 39.86 -28.21 -40.05
N GLN A 155 40.18 -26.91 -39.98
CA GLN A 155 39.22 -25.84 -39.79
C GLN A 155 39.32 -24.84 -40.95
N SER A 156 38.19 -24.25 -41.31
CA SER A 156 38.12 -23.08 -42.18
C SER A 156 37.26 -21.97 -41.56
N ARG A 157 37.49 -20.73 -41.97
CA ARG A 157 36.69 -19.53 -41.61
C ARG A 157 35.76 -19.07 -42.73
N ASP A 158 36.00 -19.51 -43.95
CA ASP A 158 35.26 -19.12 -45.17
C ASP A 158 34.58 -20.30 -45.87
N GLY A 159 34.80 -21.53 -45.38
CA GLY A 159 34.27 -22.77 -45.95
C GLY A 159 35.05 -23.27 -47.15
N VAL A 160 36.13 -22.59 -47.55
CA VAL A 160 36.93 -22.92 -48.75
C VAL A 160 38.37 -23.23 -48.35
N ASN A 161 39.00 -22.37 -47.56
CA ASN A 161 40.41 -22.48 -47.17
C ASN A 161 40.51 -23.21 -45.83
N PHE A 162 40.88 -24.49 -45.88
CA PHE A 162 41.04 -25.34 -44.69
C PHE A 162 42.50 -25.42 -44.25
N VAL A 163 42.71 -25.30 -42.93
CA VAL A 163 44.02 -25.40 -42.28
C VAL A 163 43.95 -26.46 -41.19
N GLN A 164 44.98 -27.31 -41.10
CA GLN A 164 45.11 -28.30 -40.03
C GLN A 164 45.12 -27.63 -38.66
N ARG A 165 44.22 -28.07 -37.77
CA ARG A 165 44.15 -27.62 -36.38
C ARG A 165 44.87 -28.57 -35.44
N MET A 166 44.66 -29.87 -35.61
CA MET A 166 45.24 -30.88 -34.73
C MET A 166 45.14 -32.27 -35.36
N ILE A 167 45.90 -33.20 -34.79
CA ILE A 167 45.78 -34.64 -35.01
C ILE A 167 45.42 -35.29 -33.67
N VAL A 168 44.45 -36.20 -33.68
CA VAL A 168 44.08 -37.01 -32.50
C VAL A 168 44.45 -38.47 -32.73
N GLY A 169 44.55 -39.24 -31.65
CA GLY A 169 44.87 -40.67 -31.71
C GLY A 169 43.78 -41.52 -32.37
N ALA A 170 44.15 -42.75 -32.73
CA ALA A 170 43.24 -43.78 -33.22
C ALA A 170 42.05 -44.02 -32.26
N ASP A 171 40.98 -44.63 -32.77
CA ASP A 171 39.76 -44.99 -32.00
C ASP A 171 39.01 -43.80 -31.34
N SER A 172 39.40 -42.56 -31.65
CA SER A 172 38.72 -41.36 -31.16
C SER A 172 37.33 -41.23 -31.79
N ASN A 173 36.30 -40.93 -31.00
CA ASN A 173 34.94 -40.67 -31.49
C ASN A 173 34.45 -39.25 -31.16
N ASN A 174 35.25 -38.50 -30.41
CA ASN A 174 35.03 -37.09 -30.14
C ASN A 174 36.36 -36.37 -29.90
N VAL A 175 36.39 -35.07 -30.15
CA VAL A 175 37.53 -34.20 -29.89
C VAL A 175 37.04 -32.82 -29.45
N ILE A 176 37.69 -32.26 -28.43
CA ILE A 176 37.46 -30.88 -28.02
C ILE A 176 38.37 -29.96 -28.84
N VAL A 177 37.76 -29.00 -29.52
CA VAL A 177 38.46 -27.91 -30.21
C VAL A 177 38.36 -26.65 -29.37
N VAL A 178 39.50 -25.97 -29.23
CA VAL A 178 39.60 -24.68 -28.52
C VAL A 178 39.82 -23.58 -29.54
N ASP A 179 38.99 -22.54 -29.45
CA ASP A 179 39.04 -21.36 -30.32
C ASP A 179 38.41 -20.14 -29.63
N SER A 180 38.40 -18.97 -30.26
CA SER A 180 37.59 -17.82 -29.84
C SER A 180 36.30 -17.78 -30.65
N PHE A 181 35.24 -18.42 -30.14
CA PHE A 181 33.93 -18.48 -30.78
C PHE A 181 33.17 -17.16 -30.60
N LYS A 182 33.61 -16.16 -31.37
CA LYS A 182 33.03 -14.82 -31.37
C LYS A 182 31.68 -14.80 -32.09
N HIS A 183 30.74 -14.01 -31.57
CA HIS A 183 29.47 -13.75 -32.21
C HIS A 183 29.67 -13.30 -33.67
N ASP A 184 28.76 -13.75 -34.53
CA ASP A 184 28.73 -13.50 -35.97
C ASP A 184 29.86 -14.16 -36.78
N SER A 185 30.71 -14.95 -36.13
CA SER A 185 31.77 -15.74 -36.80
C SER A 185 31.27 -17.13 -37.18
N THR A 186 31.65 -17.60 -38.38
CA THR A 186 31.36 -18.96 -38.85
C THR A 186 32.61 -19.83 -38.78
N PHE A 187 32.41 -21.10 -38.38
CA PHE A 187 33.48 -22.09 -38.29
C PHE A 187 33.09 -23.32 -39.07
N TYR A 188 34.00 -23.81 -39.89
CA TYR A 188 33.84 -25.03 -40.69
C TYR A 188 34.87 -26.04 -40.23
N TYR A 189 34.48 -27.30 -40.08
CA TYR A 189 35.38 -28.39 -39.74
C TYR A 189 35.18 -29.58 -40.68
N ARG A 190 36.28 -30.26 -40.98
CA ARG A 190 36.29 -31.57 -41.65
C ARG A 190 37.36 -32.45 -41.03
N ILE A 191 37.13 -33.76 -41.05
CA ILE A 191 38.04 -34.74 -40.46
C ILE A 191 38.36 -35.86 -41.46
N ARG A 192 39.55 -36.44 -41.38
CA ARG A 192 39.94 -37.63 -42.15
C ARG A 192 40.81 -38.57 -41.32
N ALA A 193 40.79 -39.86 -41.65
CA ALA A 193 41.62 -40.87 -41.01
C ALA A 193 43.06 -40.84 -41.56
N LEU A 194 44.03 -41.14 -40.70
CA LEU A 194 45.45 -41.21 -41.02
C LEU A 194 46.00 -42.61 -40.76
N LEU A 195 46.79 -43.14 -41.69
CA LEU A 195 47.63 -44.33 -41.49
C LEU A 195 49.05 -44.01 -41.97
N GLY A 196 49.91 -43.54 -41.07
CA GLY A 196 51.20 -42.98 -41.46
C GLY A 196 51.03 -41.78 -42.41
N GLU A 197 51.64 -41.83 -43.59
CA GLU A 197 51.47 -40.81 -44.65
C GLU A 197 50.16 -40.95 -45.43
N ARG A 198 49.45 -42.08 -45.29
CA ARG A 198 48.19 -42.35 -46.01
C ARG A 198 47.04 -41.61 -45.35
N LYS A 199 46.21 -40.97 -46.18
CA LYS A 199 45.09 -40.12 -45.77
C LYS A 199 43.83 -40.60 -46.46
N SER A 200 42.75 -40.78 -45.71
CA SER A 200 41.44 -41.03 -46.32
C SER A 200 40.92 -39.77 -47.00
N GLU A 201 39.85 -39.92 -47.77
CA GLU A 201 38.94 -38.82 -48.10
C GLU A 201 38.42 -38.13 -46.82
N TYR A 202 37.98 -36.87 -46.93
CA TYR A 202 37.38 -36.14 -45.79
C TYR A 202 35.93 -36.55 -45.54
N SER A 203 35.51 -36.43 -44.28
CA SER A 203 34.12 -36.48 -43.82
C SER A 203 33.24 -35.42 -44.51
N ASN A 204 31.96 -35.36 -44.14
CA ASN A 204 31.16 -34.16 -44.37
C ASN A 204 31.82 -32.93 -43.71
N ILE A 205 31.62 -31.76 -44.30
CA ILE A 205 31.96 -30.49 -43.64
C ILE A 205 30.82 -30.16 -42.68
N VAL A 206 31.13 -30.03 -41.38
CA VAL A 206 30.20 -29.45 -40.41
C VAL A 206 30.52 -27.98 -40.23
N TRP A 207 29.48 -27.15 -40.07
CA TRP A 207 29.69 -25.73 -39.83
C TRP A 207 28.59 -25.16 -38.93
N GLU A 208 28.94 -24.10 -38.21
CA GLU A 208 27.99 -23.35 -37.41
C GLU A 208 28.41 -21.88 -37.34
N LYS A 209 27.42 -20.98 -37.41
CA LYS A 209 27.62 -19.54 -37.21
C LYS A 209 27.25 -19.20 -35.77
N ILE A 210 28.17 -18.61 -35.02
CA ILE A 210 27.94 -18.29 -33.61
C ILE A 210 26.91 -17.17 -33.47
N GLN A 211 25.72 -17.52 -32.98
CA GLN A 211 24.67 -16.57 -32.65
C GLN A 211 24.64 -16.36 -31.13
N PHE A 212 24.84 -15.12 -30.70
CA PHE A 212 24.80 -14.73 -29.30
C PHE A 212 23.72 -13.65 -29.15
N LEU A 213 22.47 -14.10 -29.04
CA LEU A 213 21.26 -13.32 -29.24
C LEU A 213 20.88 -12.53 -27.99
N ALA A 214 20.16 -11.41 -28.18
CA ALA A 214 19.62 -10.65 -27.07
C ALA A 214 18.61 -11.49 -26.25
N PRO A 215 18.57 -11.32 -24.91
CA PRO A 215 17.48 -11.85 -24.10
C PRO A 215 16.13 -11.29 -24.56
N THR A 216 15.08 -12.10 -24.47
CA THR A 216 13.72 -11.72 -24.91
C THR A 216 12.75 -11.73 -23.73
N ASN A 217 11.52 -11.23 -23.94
CA ASN A 217 10.45 -11.26 -22.93
C ASN A 217 10.84 -10.67 -21.56
N LEU A 218 11.66 -9.60 -21.59
CA LEU A 218 12.04 -8.86 -20.39
C LEU A 218 10.77 -8.27 -19.74
N ARG A 219 10.55 -8.58 -18.46
CA ARG A 219 9.36 -8.17 -17.72
C ARG A 219 9.65 -7.95 -16.25
N ILE A 220 8.88 -7.08 -15.62
CA ILE A 220 8.93 -6.80 -14.18
C ILE A 220 7.91 -7.70 -13.49
N LEU A 221 8.36 -8.51 -12.53
CA LEU A 221 7.49 -9.38 -11.73
C LEU A 221 6.92 -8.63 -10.52
N TYR A 222 7.75 -7.83 -9.86
CA TYR A 222 7.33 -6.88 -8.83
C TYR A 222 8.41 -5.81 -8.62
N MET A 223 8.00 -4.65 -8.10
CA MET A 223 8.87 -3.55 -7.70
C MET A 223 8.32 -2.90 -6.43
N ASN A 224 9.19 -2.66 -5.46
CA ASN A 224 8.90 -1.87 -4.27
C ASN A 224 10.09 -0.95 -3.94
N GLU A 225 10.09 -0.29 -2.79
CA GLU A 225 11.15 0.67 -2.43
C GLU A 225 12.55 0.07 -2.27
N ASP A 226 12.64 -1.23 -1.97
CA ASP A 226 13.91 -1.91 -1.65
C ASP A 226 14.30 -2.98 -2.66
N THR A 227 13.36 -3.46 -3.46
CA THR A 227 13.56 -4.65 -4.29
C THR A 227 12.81 -4.56 -5.60
N MET A 228 13.49 -5.02 -6.65
CA MET A 228 12.89 -5.31 -7.94
C MET A 228 13.20 -6.75 -8.35
N ARG A 229 12.21 -7.39 -8.96
CA ARG A 229 12.40 -8.69 -9.60
C ARG A 229 12.09 -8.62 -11.08
N LEU A 230 13.06 -9.01 -11.89
CA LEU A 230 12.98 -9.08 -13.35
C LEU A 230 12.97 -10.54 -13.80
N ALA A 231 12.32 -10.79 -14.92
CA ALA A 231 12.37 -12.06 -15.63
C ALA A 231 12.57 -11.82 -17.12
N TRP A 232 13.20 -12.77 -17.79
CA TRP A 232 13.47 -12.76 -19.23
C TRP A 232 13.67 -14.20 -19.69
N ASP A 233 13.70 -14.39 -21.01
CA ASP A 233 13.97 -15.67 -21.64
C ASP A 233 15.34 -15.59 -22.34
N ASP A 234 16.26 -16.51 -22.03
CA ASP A 234 17.62 -16.54 -22.60
C ASP A 234 17.76 -17.59 -23.72
N PRO A 235 17.93 -17.18 -24.99
CA PRO A 235 18.17 -18.11 -26.09
C PRO A 235 19.62 -18.67 -26.14
N ASN A 236 20.54 -18.18 -25.29
CA ASN A 236 21.96 -18.51 -25.40
C ASN A 236 22.36 -19.72 -24.54
N HIS A 237 22.98 -20.72 -25.16
CA HIS A 237 23.36 -21.95 -24.45
C HIS A 237 24.51 -21.77 -23.45
N PHE A 238 25.38 -20.76 -23.65
CA PHE A 238 26.60 -20.54 -22.86
C PHE A 238 26.76 -19.10 -22.34
N ALA A 239 25.68 -18.34 -22.18
CA ALA A 239 25.73 -17.09 -21.45
C ALA A 239 26.22 -17.34 -20.00
N LEU A 240 27.10 -16.46 -19.51
CA LEU A 240 27.65 -16.55 -18.15
C LEU A 240 27.06 -15.48 -17.22
N TYR A 241 26.72 -14.31 -17.77
CA TYR A 241 26.26 -13.14 -17.03
C TYR A 241 25.24 -12.34 -17.84
N TYR A 242 24.54 -11.43 -17.15
CA TYR A 242 23.76 -10.39 -17.80
C TYR A 242 24.21 -9.01 -17.31
N ASP A 243 24.35 -8.09 -18.26
CA ASP A 243 24.43 -6.67 -17.93
C ASP A 243 23.01 -6.11 -17.89
N ILE A 244 22.59 -5.61 -16.73
CA ILE A 244 21.34 -4.85 -16.61
C ILE A 244 21.67 -3.38 -16.65
N TYR A 245 20.91 -2.64 -17.44
CA TYR A 245 21.00 -1.20 -17.49
C TYR A 245 19.69 -0.61 -16.98
N THR A 246 19.79 0.35 -16.06
CA THR A 246 18.64 1.03 -15.46
C THR A 246 18.79 2.54 -15.62
N THR A 247 17.66 3.25 -15.74
CA THR A 247 17.61 4.71 -15.68
C THR A 247 16.29 5.19 -15.06
N THR A 248 16.26 6.45 -14.63
CA THR A 248 15.06 7.17 -14.18
C THR A 248 14.84 8.41 -15.03
N ASN A 249 13.59 8.68 -15.45
CA ASN A 249 13.19 9.96 -16.05
C ASN A 249 14.17 10.50 -17.13
N ASP A 250 14.49 9.65 -18.11
CA ASP A 250 15.34 9.96 -19.27
C ASP A 250 16.83 10.23 -18.99
N GLU A 251 17.31 9.95 -17.77
CA GLU A 251 18.74 9.97 -17.48
C GLU A 251 19.51 8.91 -18.31
N PRO A 252 20.83 9.03 -18.47
CA PRO A 252 21.63 8.00 -19.12
C PRO A 252 21.51 6.66 -18.40
N PHE A 253 21.42 5.58 -19.17
CA PHE A 253 21.42 4.22 -18.60
C PHE A 253 22.71 3.93 -17.84
N GLU A 254 22.58 3.61 -16.54
CA GLU A 254 23.68 3.11 -15.72
C GLU A 254 23.76 1.58 -15.77
N ARG A 255 24.97 1.05 -15.96
CA ARG A 255 25.24 -0.40 -15.91
C ARG A 255 25.25 -0.92 -14.47
N LYS A 256 24.47 -1.96 -14.20
CA LYS A 256 24.43 -2.74 -12.95
C LYS A 256 24.61 -4.23 -13.31
N VAL A 257 25.73 -4.83 -12.92
CA VAL A 257 26.13 -6.18 -13.35
C VAL A 257 25.60 -7.21 -12.36
N ILE A 258 25.02 -8.32 -12.86
CA ILE A 258 24.64 -9.47 -12.01
C ILE A 258 25.77 -10.52 -12.01
N ALA A 259 26.17 -10.93 -10.80
CA ALA A 259 27.18 -11.96 -10.56
C ALA A 259 26.69 -13.37 -10.97
N PRO A 260 27.59 -14.34 -11.24
CA PRO A 260 27.21 -15.67 -11.69
C PRO A 260 26.53 -16.43 -10.53
N GLY A 261 25.34 -17.00 -10.76
CA GLY A 261 24.61 -17.79 -9.75
C GLY A 261 23.12 -17.46 -9.61
N VAL A 262 22.64 -16.43 -10.31
CA VAL A 262 21.21 -16.15 -10.49
C VAL A 262 20.66 -17.12 -11.55
N LEU A 263 19.51 -17.75 -11.29
CA LEU A 263 18.85 -18.67 -12.22
C LEU A 263 18.79 -18.04 -13.63
N ARG A 264 19.13 -18.80 -14.67
CA ARG A 264 19.25 -18.33 -16.07
C ARG A 264 18.04 -17.51 -16.57
N ASP A 265 16.88 -17.69 -15.95
CA ASP A 265 15.60 -17.11 -16.39
C ASP A 265 14.95 -16.11 -15.38
N THR A 266 15.52 -15.92 -14.18
CA THR A 266 14.95 -14.95 -13.20
C THR A 266 16.02 -14.25 -12.39
N GLY A 267 16.01 -12.91 -12.40
CA GLY A 267 16.86 -12.06 -11.57
C GLY A 267 16.11 -11.38 -10.43
N VAL A 268 16.62 -11.52 -9.21
CA VAL A 268 16.24 -10.66 -8.08
C VAL A 268 17.34 -9.63 -7.89
N TRP A 269 16.98 -8.36 -7.89
CA TRP A 269 17.92 -7.27 -7.70
C TRP A 269 17.52 -6.42 -6.51
N ASN A 270 18.40 -6.41 -5.51
CA ASN A 270 18.28 -5.60 -4.31
C ASN A 270 19.23 -4.41 -4.43
N VAL A 271 18.80 -3.28 -5.01
CA VAL A 271 19.61 -2.05 -5.04
C VAL A 271 18.76 -0.79 -4.88
N ALA A 272 19.25 0.09 -4.00
CA ALA A 272 18.98 1.51 -3.78
C ALA A 272 17.55 2.05 -4.05
N LYS A 273 16.73 2.06 -2.99
CA LYS A 273 15.77 3.12 -2.62
C LYS A 273 15.00 3.72 -3.81
N TYR A 274 14.11 2.94 -4.41
CA TYR A 274 13.22 3.41 -5.47
C TYR A 274 12.26 4.49 -4.93
N GLN A 275 12.04 5.53 -5.74
CA GLN A 275 11.20 6.68 -5.40
C GLN A 275 9.90 6.66 -6.20
N THR A 276 8.79 6.97 -5.54
CA THR A 276 7.48 7.15 -6.15
C THR A 276 7.48 8.30 -7.17
N PHE A 277 6.55 8.28 -8.13
CA PHE A 277 6.43 9.29 -9.19
C PHE A 277 7.66 9.41 -10.11
N LYS A 278 8.48 8.35 -10.15
CA LYS A 278 9.58 8.18 -11.11
C LYS A 278 9.25 7.05 -12.06
N THR A 279 9.64 7.22 -13.32
CA THR A 279 9.59 6.14 -14.32
C THR A 279 10.96 5.49 -14.41
N TYR A 280 10.99 4.19 -14.15
CA TYR A 280 12.19 3.36 -14.24
C TYR A 280 12.21 2.57 -15.53
N SER A 281 13.30 2.67 -16.27
CA SER A 281 13.48 1.99 -17.55
C SER A 281 14.62 0.99 -17.50
N PHE A 282 14.44 -0.18 -18.11
CA PHE A 282 15.37 -1.31 -18.06
C PHE A 282 15.60 -1.90 -19.44
N LYS A 283 16.85 -2.26 -19.70
CA LYS A 283 17.24 -3.15 -20.80
C LYS A 283 18.36 -4.07 -20.33
N ILE A 284 18.41 -5.27 -20.90
CA ILE A 284 19.38 -6.29 -20.50
C ILE A 284 20.11 -6.82 -21.74
N ARG A 285 21.32 -7.34 -21.55
CA ARG A 285 22.02 -8.12 -22.60
C ARG A 285 22.77 -9.29 -21.99
N ALA A 286 22.87 -10.38 -22.74
CA ALA A 286 23.65 -11.54 -22.37
C ALA A 286 25.15 -11.25 -22.55
N ARG A 287 25.97 -11.89 -21.70
CA ARG A 287 27.43 -11.74 -21.69
C ARG A 287 28.08 -13.10 -21.44
N SER A 288 29.11 -13.41 -22.22
CA SER A 288 30.08 -14.48 -21.94
C SER A 288 31.46 -13.87 -21.67
N ARG A 289 32.55 -14.65 -21.69
CA ARG A 289 33.90 -14.11 -21.50
C ARG A 289 34.32 -13.23 -22.66
N ILE A 290 33.91 -13.59 -23.88
CA ILE A 290 34.31 -12.87 -25.10
C ILE A 290 33.15 -12.29 -25.93
N ASN A 291 31.90 -12.67 -25.65
CA ASN A 291 30.73 -12.18 -26.40
C ASN A 291 29.81 -11.28 -25.56
N LEU A 292 29.23 -10.30 -26.24
CA LEU A 292 28.12 -9.47 -25.77
C LEU A 292 27.01 -9.57 -26.81
N SER A 293 25.79 -9.83 -26.37
CA SER A 293 24.64 -9.76 -27.26
C SER A 293 24.22 -8.30 -27.47
N ASP A 294 23.33 -8.09 -28.44
CA ASP A 294 22.50 -6.90 -28.47
C ASP A 294 21.64 -6.79 -27.20
N PHE A 295 21.08 -5.61 -26.97
CA PHE A 295 20.15 -5.39 -25.86
C PHE A 295 18.78 -5.97 -26.18
N SER A 296 18.08 -6.42 -25.14
CA SER A 296 16.64 -6.62 -25.15
C SER A 296 15.92 -5.32 -25.49
N GLU A 297 14.64 -5.44 -25.84
CA GLU A 297 13.73 -4.30 -25.80
C GLU A 297 13.78 -3.60 -24.44
N THR A 298 13.61 -2.27 -24.48
CA THR A 298 13.53 -1.48 -23.26
C THR A 298 12.13 -1.55 -22.70
N ILE A 299 12.01 -1.86 -21.41
CA ILE A 299 10.75 -1.78 -20.68
C ILE A 299 10.79 -0.63 -19.69
N SER A 300 9.65 0.00 -19.47
CA SER A 300 9.51 1.12 -18.54
C SER A 300 8.31 0.93 -17.63
N THR A 301 8.45 1.28 -16.36
CA THR A 301 7.34 1.29 -15.41
C THR A 301 7.44 2.46 -14.46
N PRO A 302 6.35 3.19 -14.19
CA PRO A 302 6.32 4.15 -13.10
C PRO A 302 6.19 3.43 -11.76
N LEU A 303 6.97 3.85 -10.76
CA LEU A 303 6.69 3.44 -9.38
C LEU A 303 5.61 4.37 -8.84
N ILE A 304 4.36 3.92 -8.89
CA ILE A 304 3.21 4.62 -8.34
C ILE A 304 2.47 3.68 -7.41
N TYR A 305 2.13 4.22 -6.26
CA TYR A 305 1.37 3.51 -5.27
C TYR A 305 -0.05 4.08 -5.16
N PRO A 306 -1.07 3.22 -4.98
CA PRO A 306 -2.45 3.67 -4.89
C PRO A 306 -2.63 4.57 -3.67
N ALA A 307 -3.25 5.74 -3.89
CA ALA A 307 -3.58 6.67 -2.82
C ALA A 307 -4.66 6.09 -1.90
N PRO A 308 -4.71 6.52 -0.63
CA PRO A 308 -5.89 6.33 0.20
C PRO A 308 -7.10 6.98 -0.48
N ASP A 309 -8.29 6.43 -0.30
CA ASP A 309 -9.52 7.01 -0.84
C ASP A 309 -10.68 6.89 0.16
N ASN A 310 -11.87 7.31 -0.24
CA ASN A 310 -13.05 7.41 0.63
C ASN A 310 -12.75 8.17 1.95
N LEU A 311 -11.96 9.26 1.86
CA LEU A 311 -11.74 10.12 3.01
C LEU A 311 -13.04 10.83 3.37
N GLU A 312 -13.50 10.62 4.59
CA GLU A 312 -14.70 11.19 5.15
C GLU A 312 -14.40 11.82 6.51
N VAL A 313 -15.16 12.87 6.84
CA VAL A 313 -15.22 13.48 8.17
C VAL A 313 -16.46 12.93 8.88
N ILE A 314 -16.38 12.71 10.17
CA ILE A 314 -17.50 12.36 11.05
C ILE A 314 -17.41 13.31 12.23
N PHE A 315 -18.49 14.04 12.51
CA PHE A 315 -18.54 14.96 13.64
C PHE A 315 -18.67 14.17 14.95
N VAL A 316 -17.81 14.49 15.91
CA VAL A 316 -17.80 13.85 17.24
C VAL A 316 -18.39 14.81 18.27
N ASN A 317 -17.87 16.05 18.31
CA ASN A 317 -18.36 17.14 19.16
C ASN A 317 -17.81 18.51 18.65
N ASP A 318 -17.99 19.57 19.43
CA ASP A 318 -17.53 20.94 19.09
C ASP A 318 -16.05 21.03 18.82
N ASP A 319 -15.25 20.26 19.56
CA ASP A 319 -13.80 20.39 19.58
C ASP A 319 -13.12 19.25 18.81
N GLU A 320 -13.89 18.29 18.28
CA GLU A 320 -13.37 17.06 17.69
C GLU A 320 -14.09 16.61 16.42
N VAL A 321 -13.27 16.26 15.42
CA VAL A 321 -13.71 15.57 14.21
C VAL A 321 -12.96 14.25 14.05
N LYS A 322 -13.68 13.21 13.64
CA LYS A 322 -13.09 11.93 13.27
C LYS A 322 -12.92 11.89 11.75
N LEU A 323 -11.73 11.58 11.28
CA LEU A 323 -11.46 11.27 9.88
C LEU A 323 -11.42 9.76 9.70
N GLN A 324 -11.99 9.24 8.63
CA GLN A 324 -11.86 7.85 8.20
C GLN A 324 -11.55 7.77 6.71
N TRP A 325 -10.76 6.78 6.31
CA TRP A 325 -10.38 6.54 4.91
C TRP A 325 -10.19 5.05 4.66
N ARG A 326 -10.04 4.65 3.40
CA ARG A 326 -9.67 3.30 2.99
C ARG A 326 -8.20 3.24 2.61
N ASP A 327 -7.49 2.24 3.13
CA ASP A 327 -6.11 1.91 2.73
C ASP A 327 -6.14 1.04 1.46
N ASN A 328 -5.46 1.49 0.41
CA ASN A 328 -5.33 0.77 -0.86
C ASN A 328 -3.91 0.25 -1.11
N ALA A 329 -2.95 0.60 -0.27
CA ALA A 329 -1.54 0.28 -0.45
C ALA A 329 -1.17 -1.01 0.28
N GLN A 330 -0.08 -1.67 -0.15
CA GLN A 330 0.51 -2.86 0.50
C GLN A 330 1.89 -2.57 1.13
N TRP A 331 2.27 -1.29 1.21
CA TRP A 331 3.58 -0.80 1.64
C TRP A 331 3.39 0.42 2.56
N GLY A 332 4.48 1.02 3.05
CA GLY A 332 4.43 2.28 3.80
C GLY A 332 4.20 2.09 5.29
N SER A 333 4.56 3.11 6.08
CA SER A 333 4.65 2.99 7.54
C SER A 333 3.56 3.81 8.24
N PHE A 334 3.24 4.99 7.72
CA PHE A 334 2.36 5.95 8.37
C PHE A 334 1.45 6.66 7.36
N PHE A 335 0.21 6.95 7.77
CA PHE A 335 -0.61 7.94 7.10
C PHE A 335 -0.33 9.32 7.69
N ARG A 336 -0.12 10.30 6.82
CA ARG A 336 -0.13 11.71 7.19
C ARG A 336 -1.46 12.33 6.83
N ILE A 337 -2.08 12.95 7.84
CA ILE A 337 -3.23 13.81 7.68
C ILE A 337 -2.71 15.24 7.56
N GLU A 338 -3.08 15.91 6.48
CA GLU A 338 -2.85 17.35 6.32
C GLU A 338 -4.17 18.11 6.41
N ARG A 339 -4.09 19.32 6.95
CA ARG A 339 -5.20 20.23 7.12
C ARG A 339 -4.87 21.57 6.50
N GLN A 340 -5.82 22.12 5.75
CA GLN A 340 -5.82 23.51 5.30
C GLN A 340 -6.92 24.26 6.06
N THR A 341 -6.58 25.42 6.61
CA THR A 341 -7.56 26.35 7.18
C THR A 341 -7.85 27.44 6.15
N ASP A 342 -9.14 27.67 5.87
CA ASP A 342 -9.65 28.58 4.85
C ASP A 342 -8.96 28.35 3.51
N ASN A 343 -8.37 29.41 2.93
CA ASN A 343 -7.61 29.35 1.69
C ASN A 343 -6.09 29.36 1.94
N GLY A 344 -5.64 28.99 3.14
CA GLY A 344 -4.22 28.90 3.51
C GLY A 344 -3.50 27.72 2.86
N ASN A 345 -2.30 27.40 3.35
CA ASN A 345 -1.58 26.20 2.92
C ASN A 345 -1.99 24.96 3.74
N PHE A 346 -1.89 23.78 3.14
CA PHE A 346 -1.98 22.53 3.89
C PHE A 346 -0.78 22.40 4.84
N THR A 347 -1.05 22.06 6.10
CA THR A 347 -0.04 21.77 7.11
C THR A 347 -0.29 20.40 7.75
N PRO A 348 0.76 19.69 8.22
CA PRO A 348 0.58 18.42 8.92
C PRO A 348 -0.28 18.59 10.17
N ALA A 349 -1.33 17.78 10.28
CA ALA A 349 -2.23 17.78 11.42
C ALA A 349 -1.93 16.60 12.36
N LYS A 350 -1.67 15.41 11.80
CA LYS A 350 -1.38 14.19 12.56
C LYS A 350 -0.76 13.12 11.67
N ASP A 351 0.12 12.31 12.25
CA ASP A 351 0.60 11.07 11.65
C ASP A 351 0.06 9.87 12.44
N VAL A 352 -0.40 8.83 11.76
CA VAL A 352 -0.87 7.58 12.38
C VAL A 352 -0.24 6.35 11.73
N PRO A 353 0.04 5.26 12.46
CA PRO A 353 0.53 4.02 11.86
C PRO A 353 -0.41 3.49 10.78
N ARG A 354 0.11 2.84 9.74
CA ARG A 354 -0.68 2.35 8.59
C ARG A 354 -1.88 1.47 8.96
N HIS A 355 -1.81 0.67 10.03
CA HIS A 355 -2.94 -0.18 10.44
C HIS A 355 -4.14 0.62 10.98
N ILE A 356 -4.00 1.94 11.16
CA ILE A 356 -5.04 2.84 11.62
C ILE A 356 -5.63 3.58 10.41
N THR A 357 -6.88 3.26 10.07
CA THR A 357 -7.62 3.88 8.95
C THR A 357 -8.68 4.91 9.41
N SER A 358 -8.65 5.28 10.70
CA SER A 358 -9.43 6.40 11.20
C SER A 358 -8.75 7.06 12.40
N THR A 359 -8.90 8.38 12.55
CA THR A 359 -8.38 9.12 13.70
C THR A 359 -9.28 10.27 14.07
N THR A 360 -9.40 10.53 15.38
CA THR A 360 -9.97 11.78 15.89
C THR A 360 -8.88 12.86 15.94
N LEU A 361 -9.27 14.08 15.60
CA LEU A 361 -8.47 15.28 15.71
C LEU A 361 -9.21 16.28 16.59
N SER A 362 -8.53 16.75 17.63
CA SER A 362 -9.04 17.77 18.54
C SER A 362 -8.31 19.09 18.25
N PHE A 363 -9.03 20.19 18.05
CA PHE A 363 -8.40 21.47 17.71
C PHE A 363 -9.07 22.66 18.41
N SER A 364 -8.28 23.70 18.71
CA SER A 364 -8.81 25.03 18.96
C SER A 364 -9.18 25.66 17.62
N TYR A 365 -10.43 25.51 17.18
CA TYR A 365 -10.86 26.01 15.88
C TYR A 365 -10.88 27.55 15.82
N GLN A 366 -10.39 28.09 14.72
CA GLN A 366 -10.67 29.46 14.31
C GLN A 366 -12.13 29.56 13.86
N ARG A 367 -12.82 30.60 14.36
CA ARG A 367 -14.26 30.82 14.14
C ARG A 367 -14.51 31.14 12.67
N HIS A 368 -15.63 30.63 12.16
CA HIS A 368 -16.06 30.87 10.77
C HIS A 368 -15.00 30.46 9.75
N SER A 369 -14.18 29.48 10.11
CA SER A 369 -13.16 28.95 9.22
C SER A 369 -13.62 27.66 8.58
N THR A 370 -13.20 27.50 7.35
CA THR A 370 -13.30 26.26 6.60
C THR A 370 -12.07 25.41 6.88
N TYR A 371 -12.25 24.10 7.03
CA TYR A 371 -11.17 23.14 7.19
C TYR A 371 -11.25 22.12 6.07
N THR A 372 -10.17 22.00 5.29
CA THR A 372 -10.04 20.98 4.26
C THR A 372 -8.99 19.96 4.70
N PHE A 373 -9.33 18.68 4.65
CA PHE A 373 -8.43 17.58 5.01
C PHE A 373 -8.09 16.74 3.79
N ARG A 374 -6.86 16.23 3.76
CA ARG A 374 -6.39 15.21 2.80
C ARG A 374 -5.42 14.27 3.49
N VAL A 375 -5.33 13.04 3.00
CA VAL A 375 -4.48 12.00 3.60
C VAL A 375 -3.57 11.41 2.53
N TYR A 376 -2.33 11.11 2.88
CA TYR A 376 -1.44 10.30 2.06
C TYR A 376 -0.65 9.32 2.93
N LEU A 377 -0.24 8.20 2.34
CA LEU A 377 0.61 7.22 3.00
C LEU A 377 2.08 7.52 2.69
N TYR A 378 2.97 7.36 3.66
CA TYR A 378 4.39 7.59 3.47
C TYR A 378 5.28 6.59 4.22
N SER A 379 6.52 6.46 3.73
CA SER A 379 7.66 5.78 4.34
C SER A 379 8.81 6.79 4.52
N ALA A 380 10.00 6.32 4.92
CA ALA A 380 11.18 7.18 4.99
C ALA A 380 11.60 7.77 3.63
N LEU A 381 11.13 7.20 2.51
CA LEU A 381 11.60 7.54 1.16
C LEU A 381 10.47 7.84 0.18
N ASN A 382 9.28 7.32 0.44
CA ASN A 382 8.18 7.30 -0.52
C ASN A 382 6.89 7.85 0.05
N PHE A 383 6.01 8.32 -0.83
CA PHE A 383 4.66 8.74 -0.50
C PHE A 383 3.67 8.36 -1.62
N THR A 384 2.39 8.20 -1.29
CA THR A 384 1.33 8.06 -2.29
C THR A 384 0.91 9.43 -2.83
N ALA A 385 0.07 9.45 -3.85
CA ALA A 385 -0.74 10.64 -4.10
C ALA A 385 -1.70 10.89 -2.91
N TYR A 386 -2.26 12.09 -2.83
CA TYR A 386 -3.25 12.41 -1.82
C TYR A 386 -4.59 11.73 -2.12
N SER A 387 -5.35 11.46 -1.06
CA SER A 387 -6.76 11.09 -1.13
C SER A 387 -7.62 12.19 -1.75
N ASN A 388 -8.92 11.90 -1.93
CA ASN A 388 -9.91 12.96 -2.07
C ASN A 388 -9.79 13.94 -0.88
N SER A 389 -10.04 15.22 -1.14
CA SER A 389 -10.10 16.22 -0.08
C SER A 389 -11.53 16.31 0.46
N VAL A 390 -11.67 16.44 1.78
CA VAL A 390 -12.95 16.64 2.46
C VAL A 390 -12.94 18.01 3.14
N LYS A 391 -13.94 18.83 2.83
CA LYS A 391 -14.07 20.20 3.34
C LYS A 391 -15.25 20.29 4.30
N THR A 392 -15.01 20.88 5.47
CA THR A 392 -16.02 21.12 6.51
C THR A 392 -15.88 22.54 7.04
N TYR A 393 -16.94 23.09 7.63
CA TYR A 393 -16.98 24.45 8.15
C TYR A 393 -17.41 24.44 9.62
N PHE A 394 -16.64 25.12 10.47
CA PHE A 394 -16.98 25.26 11.90
C PHE A 394 -17.47 26.67 12.19
N ARG A 395 -18.66 26.76 12.78
CA ARG A 395 -19.24 28.02 13.23
C ARG A 395 -19.73 27.89 14.64
N ASP A 396 -19.20 28.74 15.51
CA ASP A 396 -19.60 28.88 16.90
C ASP A 396 -20.22 30.27 17.10
N GLU A 397 -21.51 30.27 17.40
CA GLU A 397 -22.33 31.46 17.53
C GLU A 397 -22.73 31.68 18.97
N LEU A 398 -22.79 32.97 19.34
CA LEU A 398 -23.29 33.38 20.64
C LEU A 398 -24.78 33.70 20.54
N TYR A 399 -25.58 33.15 21.44
CA TYR A 399 -27.01 33.40 21.56
C TYR A 399 -27.28 34.21 22.82
N ALA A 400 -28.16 35.20 22.71
CA ALA A 400 -28.70 35.95 23.84
C ALA A 400 -30.20 35.67 23.95
N GLY A 401 -30.65 35.36 25.16
CA GLY A 401 -32.05 35.10 25.49
C GLY A 401 -32.50 36.03 26.61
N GLY A 402 -33.70 36.59 26.48
CA GLY A 402 -34.19 37.58 27.44
C GLY A 402 -35.61 38.04 27.16
N SER A 403 -35.94 39.22 27.68
CA SER A 403 -37.14 39.97 27.34
C SER A 403 -36.70 41.18 26.53
N PHE A 404 -36.75 41.12 25.20
CA PHE A 404 -36.33 42.21 24.31
C PHE A 404 -36.89 42.03 22.91
N SER A 405 -37.02 43.15 22.19
CA SER A 405 -37.56 43.20 20.82
C SER A 405 -36.56 43.66 19.75
N ILE A 406 -35.37 44.13 20.16
CA ILE A 406 -34.35 44.65 19.24
C ILE A 406 -32.97 44.14 19.65
N ALA A 407 -32.21 43.59 18.70
CA ALA A 407 -30.79 43.26 18.86
C ALA A 407 -30.01 43.86 17.69
N GLY A 408 -29.09 44.79 17.98
CA GLY A 408 -28.46 45.62 16.96
C GLY A 408 -29.51 46.45 16.20
N SER A 409 -29.61 46.23 14.89
CA SER A 409 -30.66 46.79 14.03
C SER A 409 -31.80 45.80 13.73
N ALA A 410 -31.72 44.56 14.21
CA ALA A 410 -32.69 43.52 13.92
C ALA A 410 -33.87 43.56 14.91
N GLY A 411 -35.09 43.54 14.38
CA GLY A 411 -36.30 43.23 15.15
C GLY A 411 -36.32 41.73 15.45
N VAL A 412 -36.38 41.37 16.72
CA VAL A 412 -36.24 40.00 17.23
C VAL A 412 -37.31 39.72 18.27
N ASN A 413 -37.63 38.45 18.54
CA ASN A 413 -38.56 38.09 19.61
C ASN A 413 -37.78 37.31 20.68
N ASN A 414 -37.32 37.99 21.74
CA ASN A 414 -36.73 37.43 22.96
C ASN A 414 -35.47 36.56 22.83
N ILE A 415 -35.03 36.25 21.61
CA ILE A 415 -33.78 35.54 21.32
C ILE A 415 -33.11 36.14 20.07
N ALA A 416 -31.79 36.26 20.13
CA ALA A 416 -30.97 36.78 19.05
C ALA A 416 -29.63 36.03 19.01
N ARG A 417 -29.04 35.93 17.82
CA ARG A 417 -27.71 35.32 17.62
C ARG A 417 -26.69 36.34 17.11
N TRP A 418 -25.47 36.26 17.60
CA TRP A 418 -24.34 37.08 17.21
C TRP A 418 -23.38 36.27 16.34
N ASN A 419 -23.21 36.70 15.09
CA ASN A 419 -22.33 36.05 14.11
C ASN A 419 -20.89 36.59 14.14
N GLY A 420 -20.49 37.32 15.20
CA GLY A 420 -19.19 37.98 15.30
C GLY A 420 -19.19 39.45 14.90
N THR A 421 -20.11 39.89 14.03
CA THR A 421 -20.17 41.28 13.53
C THR A 421 -21.53 41.95 13.74
N THR A 422 -22.63 41.22 13.61
CA THR A 422 -24.00 41.71 13.75
C THR A 422 -24.89 40.75 14.51
N TRP A 423 -25.93 41.31 15.14
CA TRP A 423 -27.03 40.55 15.71
C TRP A 423 -28.03 40.17 14.62
N ASN A 424 -28.49 38.92 14.65
CA ASN A 424 -29.42 38.35 13.68
C ASN A 424 -30.60 37.69 14.41
N THR A 425 -31.71 37.56 13.69
CA THR A 425 -32.89 36.80 14.13
C THR A 425 -32.59 35.30 14.23
N VAL A 426 -33.36 34.60 15.07
CA VAL A 426 -33.32 33.14 15.24
C VAL A 426 -34.71 32.60 14.91
N GLY A 427 -34.92 32.12 13.69
CA GLY A 427 -36.24 31.71 13.20
C GLY A 427 -37.30 32.81 13.41
N GLY A 428 -38.48 32.43 13.90
CA GLY A 428 -39.54 33.37 14.34
C GLY A 428 -39.33 33.98 15.75
N GLY A 429 -38.24 33.60 16.42
CA GLY A 429 -37.97 33.90 17.83
C GLY A 429 -38.91 33.18 18.81
N ILE A 430 -38.95 33.68 20.05
CA ILE A 430 -39.74 33.13 21.16
C ILE A 430 -40.73 34.17 21.66
N SER A 431 -42.00 33.81 21.79
CA SER A 431 -43.08 34.74 22.15
C SER A 431 -43.02 35.24 23.60
N SER A 432 -42.22 34.60 24.45
CA SER A 432 -42.09 34.90 25.88
C SER A 432 -40.63 35.07 26.31
N PRO A 433 -40.37 35.68 27.48
CA PRO A 433 -39.01 35.86 27.97
C PRO A 433 -38.23 34.55 28.06
N VAL A 434 -37.01 34.57 27.52
CA VAL A 434 -36.07 33.43 27.60
C VAL A 434 -35.19 33.60 28.82
N TYR A 435 -35.26 32.66 29.76
CA TYR A 435 -34.51 32.67 31.02
C TYR A 435 -33.27 31.77 31.00
N SER A 436 -33.24 30.76 30.15
CA SER A 436 -32.14 29.81 30.09
C SER A 436 -31.86 29.35 28.67
N LEU A 437 -30.58 29.35 28.32
CA LEU A 437 -30.05 28.82 27.08
C LEU A 437 -28.97 27.79 27.42
N ARG A 438 -29.10 26.57 26.90
CA ARG A 438 -28.09 25.52 27.13
C ARG A 438 -27.89 24.69 25.88
N LYS A 439 -26.64 24.55 25.43
CA LYS A 439 -26.30 23.58 24.39
C LYS A 439 -26.45 22.18 24.95
N TYR A 440 -27.09 21.29 24.21
CA TYR A 440 -27.14 19.87 24.52
C TYR A 440 -27.30 19.08 23.23
N PHE A 441 -26.30 18.23 22.91
CA PHE A 441 -26.11 17.62 21.60
C PHE A 441 -26.13 18.68 20.48
N GLU A 442 -26.75 18.37 19.33
CA GLU A 442 -26.86 19.22 18.14
C GLU A 442 -27.94 20.31 18.25
N ARG A 443 -28.28 20.75 19.47
CA ARG A 443 -29.31 21.78 19.67
C ARG A 443 -28.97 22.73 20.80
N ILE A 444 -29.50 23.95 20.71
CA ILE A 444 -29.63 24.84 21.87
C ILE A 444 -31.04 24.67 22.45
N PHE A 445 -31.10 24.22 23.70
CA PHE A 445 -32.32 24.15 24.48
C PHE A 445 -32.61 25.52 25.06
N ILE A 446 -33.88 25.89 24.99
CA ILE A 446 -34.38 27.22 25.31
C ILE A 446 -35.48 27.06 26.35
N GLY A 447 -35.21 27.58 27.55
CA GLY A 447 -36.14 27.65 28.66
C GLY A 447 -36.62 29.07 28.86
N GLY A 448 -37.93 29.26 28.93
CA GLY A 448 -38.55 30.56 29.14
C GLY A 448 -39.86 30.44 29.91
N GLU A 449 -40.56 31.57 30.02
CA GLU A 449 -41.93 31.56 30.55
C GLU A 449 -42.84 30.83 29.57
N ASN A 450 -43.52 29.77 29.99
CA ASN A 450 -44.39 28.93 29.16
C ASN A 450 -43.70 28.31 27.91
N THR A 451 -42.37 28.31 27.85
CA THR A 451 -41.61 27.86 26.69
C THR A 451 -40.52 26.88 27.09
N VAL A 452 -40.54 25.70 26.48
CA VAL A 452 -39.43 24.74 26.44
C VAL A 452 -39.32 24.24 25.01
N THR A 453 -38.28 24.66 24.30
CA THR A 453 -38.05 24.30 22.88
C THR A 453 -36.57 24.07 22.63
N ALA A 454 -36.24 23.52 21.46
CA ALA A 454 -34.86 23.37 21.02
C ALA A 454 -34.69 23.85 19.59
N TRP A 455 -33.58 24.53 19.33
CA TRP A 455 -33.21 25.08 18.03
C TRP A 455 -32.00 24.33 17.47
N ASP A 456 -32.10 23.84 16.23
CA ASP A 456 -31.08 23.06 15.50
C ASP A 456 -30.41 23.87 14.37
N ASN A 457 -30.39 25.20 14.50
CA ASN A 457 -29.99 26.17 13.49
C ASN A 457 -30.88 26.27 12.23
N LYS A 458 -31.94 25.47 12.13
CA LYS A 458 -32.89 25.54 11.01
C LYS A 458 -34.33 25.72 11.47
N ASN A 459 -34.75 24.93 12.46
CA ASN A 459 -36.11 24.87 12.94
C ASN A 459 -36.15 24.86 14.48
N PHE A 460 -37.21 25.44 15.02
CA PHE A 460 -37.61 25.14 16.39
C PHE A 460 -38.32 23.78 16.41
N SER A 461 -37.90 22.92 17.32
CA SER A 461 -38.53 21.63 17.57
C SER A 461 -39.37 21.68 18.84
N THR A 462 -40.63 21.28 18.73
CA THR A 462 -41.44 21.02 19.93
C THR A 462 -40.86 19.80 20.63
N ILE A 463 -40.37 19.98 21.85
CA ILE A 463 -39.85 18.87 22.64
C ILE A 463 -41.06 18.06 23.16
N VAL A 464 -41.18 16.80 22.70
CA VAL A 464 -42.25 15.88 23.08
C VAL A 464 -42.17 15.58 24.58
N GLY A 465 -43.30 15.60 25.29
CA GLY A 465 -43.29 15.51 26.75
C GLY A 465 -42.66 16.77 27.36
N SER A 466 -43.14 17.95 26.95
CA SER A 466 -42.92 19.19 27.69
C SER A 466 -43.08 18.91 29.19
N LEU A 467 -42.24 19.52 30.02
CA LEU A 467 -42.39 19.42 31.48
C LEU A 467 -43.88 19.62 31.82
N PRO A 468 -44.61 18.60 32.31
CA PRO A 468 -46.05 18.73 32.49
C PRO A 468 -46.34 19.93 33.40
N GLY A 469 -47.12 20.90 32.93
CA GLY A 469 -47.42 22.13 33.67
C GLY A 469 -46.50 23.33 33.41
N VAL A 470 -45.95 23.52 32.19
CA VAL A 470 -45.29 24.79 31.78
C VAL A 470 -46.30 25.94 31.63
N ASN A 471 -47.05 26.25 32.69
CA ASN A 471 -47.79 27.50 32.87
C ASN A 471 -46.95 28.54 33.65
N GLU A 472 -45.65 28.30 33.84
CA GLU A 472 -44.73 29.13 34.61
C GLU A 472 -43.35 29.22 33.91
N ALA A 473 -42.20 28.88 34.52
CA ALA A 473 -40.89 29.23 33.94
C ALA A 473 -39.76 28.21 34.18
N LEU A 474 -38.98 27.89 33.14
CA LEU A 474 -37.71 27.14 33.24
C LEU A 474 -36.54 28.13 33.39
N TYR A 475 -35.95 28.22 34.59
CA TYR A 475 -34.96 29.25 34.92
C TYR A 475 -33.52 28.81 34.70
N THR A 476 -33.22 27.52 34.81
CA THR A 476 -31.84 27.04 34.74
C THR A 476 -31.76 25.67 34.09
N MET A 477 -30.65 25.46 33.37
CA MET A 477 -30.32 24.19 32.73
C MET A 477 -28.83 23.90 32.87
N ILE A 478 -28.51 22.63 33.10
CA ILE A 478 -27.13 22.12 33.10
C ILE A 478 -27.09 20.77 32.40
N ASP A 479 -26.08 20.56 31.57
CA ASP A 479 -25.72 19.24 31.08
C ASP A 479 -24.60 18.67 31.95
N THR A 480 -24.80 17.46 32.46
CA THR A 480 -23.79 16.71 33.21
C THR A 480 -24.07 15.22 33.09
N ASN A 481 -23.04 14.40 33.08
CA ASN A 481 -23.15 12.94 32.91
C ASN A 481 -23.99 12.52 31.68
N GLY A 482 -23.89 13.28 30.59
CA GLY A 482 -24.61 13.00 29.34
C GLY A 482 -26.14 13.20 29.41
N GLN A 483 -26.64 13.89 30.44
CA GLN A 483 -28.05 14.21 30.62
C GLN A 483 -28.25 15.71 30.80
N LEU A 484 -29.37 16.23 30.32
CA LEU A 484 -29.76 17.63 30.50
C LEU A 484 -30.76 17.74 31.65
N TYR A 485 -30.45 18.56 32.64
CA TYR A 485 -31.29 18.83 33.80
C TYR A 485 -31.86 20.23 33.72
N GLY A 486 -33.09 20.40 34.17
CA GLY A 486 -33.82 21.65 34.14
C GLY A 486 -34.46 21.95 35.49
N GLY A 487 -34.22 23.15 36.00
CA GLY A 487 -34.81 23.67 37.24
C GLY A 487 -35.64 24.91 36.95
N GLY A 488 -36.81 25.02 37.58
CA GLY A 488 -37.71 26.13 37.33
C GLY A 488 -38.84 26.21 38.34
N ARG A 489 -39.94 26.84 37.92
CA ARG A 489 -41.21 26.89 38.62
C ARG A 489 -42.22 26.11 37.78
N PHE A 490 -42.64 24.93 38.24
CA PHE A 490 -43.56 24.04 37.52
C PHE A 490 -44.68 23.58 38.45
N ALA A 491 -45.93 23.60 37.98
CA ALA A 491 -47.08 23.18 38.77
C ALA A 491 -47.30 21.65 38.74
N LYS A 492 -47.60 21.08 39.91
CA LYS A 492 -47.89 19.66 40.11
C LYS A 492 -49.19 19.24 39.43
N LEU A 493 -49.13 18.45 38.36
CA LEU A 493 -50.25 17.62 37.89
C LEU A 493 -49.91 16.13 38.09
N GLY A 494 -50.65 15.45 38.97
CA GLY A 494 -50.69 13.98 39.01
C GLY A 494 -49.45 13.20 39.47
N ASN A 495 -48.56 13.78 40.30
CA ASN A 495 -47.35 13.14 40.88
C ASN A 495 -46.15 12.88 39.94
N ALA A 496 -45.63 13.88 39.20
CA ALA A 496 -44.39 13.63 38.46
C ALA A 496 -43.27 14.68 38.51
N PHE A 497 -43.45 15.96 38.86
CA PHE A 497 -42.33 16.92 38.83
C PHE A 497 -42.53 18.07 39.81
N ASN A 498 -41.64 18.23 40.78
CA ASN A 498 -41.66 19.35 41.72
C ASN A 498 -40.44 20.24 41.41
N ASN A 499 -40.62 21.18 40.47
CA ASN A 499 -39.65 22.23 40.11
C ASN A 499 -38.32 21.77 39.48
N ILE A 500 -38.10 20.46 39.30
CA ILE A 500 -36.90 19.88 38.68
C ILE A 500 -37.20 18.68 37.78
N GLY A 501 -36.50 18.58 36.66
CA GLY A 501 -36.59 17.45 35.72
C GLY A 501 -35.28 17.14 35.00
N VAL A 502 -35.25 15.98 34.35
CA VAL A 502 -34.16 15.48 33.52
C VAL A 502 -34.69 15.08 32.15
N PHE A 503 -34.01 15.49 31.09
CA PHE A 503 -34.35 15.18 29.71
C PHE A 503 -33.57 13.96 29.24
N THR A 504 -34.29 12.91 28.82
CA THR A 504 -33.71 11.61 28.43
C THR A 504 -33.51 11.47 26.91
N GLY A 505 -33.36 12.58 26.20
CA GLY A 505 -33.18 12.62 24.74
C GLY A 505 -34.48 12.73 23.93
N SER A 506 -35.59 12.20 24.45
CA SER A 506 -36.91 12.28 23.79
C SER A 506 -37.97 13.03 24.60
N SER A 507 -37.85 13.04 25.94
CA SER A 507 -38.86 13.62 26.84
C SER A 507 -38.27 14.04 28.18
N TRP A 508 -38.96 14.96 28.88
CA TRP A 508 -38.63 15.31 30.25
C TRP A 508 -39.23 14.32 31.25
N SER A 509 -38.47 13.96 32.28
CA SER A 509 -38.86 13.07 33.39
C SER A 509 -38.48 13.68 34.75
N GLY A 510 -39.27 13.36 35.78
CA GLY A 510 -39.15 14.00 37.08
C GLY A 510 -37.96 13.49 37.85
N LEU A 511 -37.22 14.41 38.48
CA LEU A 511 -36.07 13.99 39.28
C LEU A 511 -36.50 13.72 40.73
N GLY A 512 -37.06 12.52 40.96
CA GLY A 512 -37.68 12.11 42.23
C GLY A 512 -38.86 13.02 42.62
N THR A 513 -39.08 13.19 43.92
CA THR A 513 -40.18 14.01 44.46
C THR A 513 -39.92 15.53 44.42
N GLY A 514 -38.77 15.99 43.94
CA GLY A 514 -38.39 17.41 43.80
C GLY A 514 -38.54 18.31 45.03
N MET A 515 -38.80 19.60 44.79
CA MET A 515 -38.83 20.70 45.77
C MET A 515 -40.16 21.45 45.78
N ASN A 516 -40.57 21.99 46.93
CA ASN A 516 -41.84 22.71 47.06
C ASN A 516 -41.84 24.16 46.53
N GLY A 517 -40.76 24.61 45.89
CA GLY A 517 -40.65 25.96 45.34
C GLY A 517 -39.63 26.06 44.20
N PRO A 518 -39.53 27.23 43.54
CA PRO A 518 -38.74 27.40 42.33
C PRO A 518 -37.25 27.15 42.54
N ILE A 519 -36.64 26.59 41.50
CA ILE A 519 -35.19 26.38 41.41
C ILE A 519 -34.60 27.39 40.44
N TYR A 520 -33.59 28.12 40.91
CA TYR A 520 -32.92 29.17 40.13
C TYR A 520 -31.51 28.76 39.71
N ALA A 521 -30.87 27.85 40.46
CA ALA A 521 -29.52 27.38 40.18
C ALA A 521 -29.41 25.87 40.38
N VAL A 522 -28.64 25.25 39.51
CA VAL A 522 -28.23 23.84 39.60
C VAL A 522 -26.73 23.74 39.38
N SER A 523 -26.09 22.78 40.02
CA SER A 523 -24.65 22.54 39.89
C SER A 523 -24.33 21.06 40.16
N TYR A 524 -23.12 20.65 39.83
CA TYR A 524 -22.59 19.33 40.17
C TYR A 524 -21.33 19.52 41.00
N PHE A 525 -21.32 18.97 42.21
CA PHE A 525 -20.24 19.19 43.18
C PHE A 525 -20.00 17.92 44.00
N HIS A 526 -18.75 17.47 44.11
CA HIS A 526 -18.35 16.25 44.85
C HIS A 526 -19.28 15.05 44.59
N ASN A 527 -19.52 14.74 43.31
CA ASN A 527 -20.42 13.66 42.83
C ASN A 527 -21.90 13.79 43.22
N ASN A 528 -22.33 14.95 43.70
CA ASN A 528 -23.71 15.22 44.03
C ASN A 528 -24.28 16.25 43.06
N PHE A 529 -25.49 15.99 42.57
CA PHE A 529 -26.27 17.00 41.87
C PHE A 529 -26.90 17.93 42.91
N ILE A 530 -26.65 19.23 42.78
CA ILE A 530 -27.10 20.27 43.71
C ILE A 530 -28.16 21.12 43.02
N ALA A 531 -29.24 21.42 43.75
CA ALA A 531 -30.27 22.33 43.32
C ALA A 531 -30.50 23.39 44.40
N ALA A 532 -30.65 24.64 43.98
CA ALA A 532 -30.81 25.79 44.84
C ALA A 532 -31.84 26.78 44.29
N GLY A 533 -32.55 27.45 45.18
CA GLY A 533 -33.65 28.30 44.78
C GLY A 533 -34.38 28.96 45.93
N LYS A 534 -35.71 29.05 45.83
CA LYS A 534 -36.60 29.51 46.90
C LYS A 534 -37.54 28.36 47.26
N PHE A 535 -37.11 27.50 48.19
CA PHE A 535 -37.88 26.34 48.65
C PHE A 535 -37.45 25.96 50.07
N ASP A 536 -38.38 25.38 50.83
CA ASP A 536 -38.10 24.98 52.22
C ASP A 536 -38.00 23.46 52.37
N LEU A 537 -38.68 22.73 51.48
CA LEU A 537 -38.81 21.28 51.54
C LEU A 537 -38.31 20.62 50.25
N ALA A 538 -37.57 19.53 50.40
CA ALA A 538 -37.29 18.59 49.32
C ALA A 538 -37.49 17.15 49.83
N SER A 539 -38.13 16.31 49.03
CA SER A 539 -38.58 14.97 49.49
C SER A 539 -39.39 14.99 50.81
N ASN A 540 -40.19 16.05 51.00
CA ASN A 540 -40.95 16.32 52.23
C ASN A 540 -40.10 16.52 53.51
N ALA A 541 -38.79 16.74 53.38
CA ALA A 541 -37.90 17.06 54.48
C ALA A 541 -37.40 18.51 54.39
N PRO A 542 -37.19 19.21 55.52
CA PRO A 542 -36.58 20.54 55.54
C PRO A 542 -35.18 20.52 54.94
N VAL A 543 -34.93 21.41 53.98
CA VAL A 543 -33.61 21.56 53.33
C VAL A 543 -33.12 23.00 53.23
N TYR A 544 -34.02 23.99 53.40
CA TYR A 544 -33.73 25.42 53.40
C TYR A 544 -32.93 25.88 52.17
N ASN A 545 -33.65 26.04 51.05
CA ASN A 545 -33.23 26.67 49.78
C ASN A 545 -32.11 25.97 49.00
N ILE A 546 -31.44 24.96 49.55
CA ILE A 546 -30.41 24.18 48.86
C ILE A 546 -30.48 22.69 49.22
N ALA A 547 -30.44 21.84 48.20
CA ALA A 547 -30.50 20.39 48.36
C ALA A 547 -29.50 19.69 47.44
N LYS A 548 -28.94 18.59 47.92
CA LYS A 548 -28.15 17.63 47.15
C LYS A 548 -28.96 16.38 46.85
N ARG A 549 -28.63 15.68 45.77
CA ARG A 549 -29.26 14.43 45.39
C ARG A 549 -28.32 13.24 45.60
N THR A 550 -28.76 12.32 46.45
CA THR A 550 -28.27 10.95 46.58
C THR A 550 -29.31 10.02 45.94
N ASP A 551 -29.97 9.15 46.73
CA ASP A 551 -31.18 8.42 46.31
C ASP A 551 -32.45 9.29 46.45
N LYS A 552 -32.40 10.28 47.35
CA LYS A 552 -33.43 11.28 47.59
C LYS A 552 -32.80 12.68 47.64
N TRP A 553 -33.64 13.71 47.68
CA TRP A 553 -33.15 15.06 47.96
C TRP A 553 -32.93 15.26 49.45
N GLU A 554 -31.75 15.77 49.80
CA GLU A 554 -31.29 15.99 51.18
C GLU A 554 -30.69 17.39 51.31
N SER A 555 -30.69 17.96 52.52
CA SER A 555 -30.10 19.29 52.74
C SER A 555 -28.58 19.27 52.55
N VAL A 556 -28.02 20.42 52.17
CA VAL A 556 -26.58 20.68 52.23
C VAL A 556 -26.27 21.39 53.55
N GLY A 557 -25.85 20.62 54.55
CA GLY A 557 -25.67 21.09 55.92
C GLY A 557 -26.97 21.59 56.53
N ASN A 558 -26.96 22.80 57.09
CA ASN A 558 -28.15 23.47 57.63
C ASN A 558 -28.97 24.22 56.56
N GLY A 559 -28.58 24.14 55.29
CA GLY A 559 -29.13 24.95 54.21
C GLY A 559 -28.85 26.46 54.37
N LEU A 560 -29.63 27.29 53.68
CA LEU A 560 -29.49 28.74 53.63
C LEU A 560 -30.84 29.46 53.83
N PRO A 561 -30.86 30.63 54.48
CA PRO A 561 -32.11 31.18 55.05
C PRO A 561 -33.00 31.93 54.04
N ALA A 562 -32.54 32.16 52.81
CA ALA A 562 -33.34 32.82 51.78
C ALA A 562 -32.96 32.35 50.37
N THR A 563 -33.59 32.97 49.37
CA THR A 563 -33.42 32.63 47.95
C THR A 563 -31.95 32.61 47.53
N ILE A 564 -31.56 31.52 46.87
CA ILE A 564 -30.28 31.38 46.18
C ILE A 564 -30.54 31.50 44.68
N TYR A 565 -29.80 32.37 44.00
CA TYR A 565 -29.95 32.60 42.56
C TYR A 565 -28.80 32.00 41.74
N SER A 566 -27.64 31.76 42.36
CA SER A 566 -26.46 31.28 41.65
C SER A 566 -25.65 30.30 42.49
N LEU A 567 -25.06 29.32 41.81
CA LEU A 567 -24.09 28.38 42.36
C LEU A 567 -22.85 28.38 41.45
N ALA A 568 -21.66 28.31 42.04
CA ALA A 568 -20.41 28.14 41.31
C ALA A 568 -19.46 27.24 42.09
N VAL A 569 -18.72 26.38 41.40
CA VAL A 569 -17.64 25.60 42.00
C VAL A 569 -16.33 26.32 41.69
N TYR A 570 -15.60 26.73 42.72
CA TYR A 570 -14.33 27.43 42.60
C TYR A 570 -13.29 26.75 43.50
N GLY A 571 -12.20 26.27 42.90
CA GLY A 571 -11.30 25.34 43.56
C GLY A 571 -12.04 24.05 43.95
N ASP A 572 -12.00 23.70 45.24
CA ASP A 572 -12.70 22.54 45.81
C ASP A 572 -13.93 22.93 46.65
N GLU A 573 -14.41 24.17 46.50
CA GLU A 573 -15.50 24.72 47.30
C GLU A 573 -16.71 25.08 46.43
N LEU A 574 -17.92 24.86 46.96
CA LEU A 574 -19.17 25.28 46.34
C LEU A 574 -19.60 26.63 46.91
N TYR A 575 -19.70 27.64 46.04
CA TYR A 575 -20.17 28.97 46.38
C TYR A 575 -21.66 29.10 46.09
N ALA A 576 -22.39 29.77 46.98
CA ALA A 576 -23.79 30.10 46.81
C ALA A 576 -23.99 31.61 46.91
N GLY A 577 -24.66 32.18 45.91
CA GLY A 577 -24.99 33.60 45.79
C GLY A 577 -26.50 33.80 45.77
N GLY A 578 -27.01 34.76 46.55
CA GLY A 578 -28.44 34.95 46.71
C GLY A 578 -28.85 36.29 47.32
N SER A 579 -30.00 36.30 47.98
CA SER A 579 -30.55 37.45 48.72
C SER A 579 -30.58 37.23 50.25
N PHE A 580 -29.82 36.24 50.75
CA PHE A 580 -29.83 35.86 52.16
C PHE A 580 -28.89 36.72 53.00
N GLN A 581 -29.29 36.96 54.24
CA GLN A 581 -28.45 37.50 55.30
C GLN A 581 -28.69 36.70 56.57
N ASP A 582 -27.62 36.35 57.26
CA ASP A 582 -27.65 35.75 58.58
C ASP A 582 -26.63 36.48 59.46
N THR A 583 -27.14 37.27 60.40
CA THR A 583 -26.30 38.05 61.33
C THR A 583 -25.65 37.17 62.39
N ALA A 584 -26.23 36.02 62.74
CA ALA A 584 -25.69 35.10 63.73
C ALA A 584 -24.49 34.31 63.18
N LEU A 585 -24.53 33.97 61.89
CA LEU A 585 -23.45 33.25 61.19
C LEU A 585 -22.55 34.16 60.35
N ASN A 586 -22.79 35.47 60.37
CA ASN A 586 -22.10 36.49 59.57
C ASN A 586 -22.08 36.16 58.06
N MET A 587 -23.14 35.53 57.55
CA MET A 587 -23.28 35.19 56.13
C MET A 587 -24.08 36.29 55.43
N SER A 588 -23.51 36.90 54.39
CA SER A 588 -24.15 37.99 53.66
C SER A 588 -24.05 37.77 52.15
N TYR A 589 -25.17 37.36 51.55
CA TYR A 589 -25.44 37.23 50.10
C TYR A 589 -24.55 36.29 49.29
N LEU A 590 -23.34 35.98 49.77
CA LEU A 590 -22.34 35.11 49.20
C LEU A 590 -21.72 34.28 50.32
N THR A 591 -21.80 32.96 50.20
CA THR A 591 -21.21 32.00 51.13
C THR A 591 -20.52 30.89 50.36
N LYS A 592 -19.67 30.13 51.04
CA LYS A 592 -19.04 28.94 50.50
C LYS A 592 -19.26 27.73 51.41
N TRP A 593 -19.52 26.60 50.80
CA TRP A 593 -19.61 25.31 51.47
C TRP A 593 -18.21 24.75 51.69
N ASN A 594 -17.90 24.41 52.93
CA ASN A 594 -16.66 23.72 53.27
C ASN A 594 -16.97 22.26 53.63
N SER A 595 -16.58 21.34 52.74
CA SER A 595 -16.81 19.90 52.92
C SER A 595 -16.03 19.29 54.09
N SER A 596 -14.94 19.92 54.56
CA SER A 596 -14.15 19.40 55.69
C SER A 596 -14.83 19.61 57.04
N VAL A 597 -15.65 20.65 57.17
CA VAL A 597 -16.37 20.99 58.41
C VAL A 597 -17.90 20.97 58.26
N GLU A 598 -18.37 20.45 57.12
CA GLU A 598 -19.78 20.28 56.72
C GLU A 598 -20.67 21.49 57.05
N ARG A 599 -20.18 22.69 56.74
CA ARG A 599 -20.93 23.93 57.00
C ARG A 599 -20.71 25.00 55.94
N TRP A 600 -21.70 25.87 55.85
CA TRP A 600 -21.61 27.14 55.13
C TRP A 600 -20.76 28.13 55.92
N LEU A 601 -19.81 28.75 55.24
CA LEU A 601 -18.88 29.73 55.80
C LEU A 601 -19.00 31.05 55.03
N PRO A 602 -18.80 32.20 55.71
CA PRO A 602 -18.67 33.46 55.00
C PRO A 602 -17.47 33.43 54.05
N VAL A 603 -17.59 34.10 52.91
CA VAL A 603 -16.43 34.38 52.06
C VAL A 603 -15.66 35.55 52.66
N ALA A 604 -14.38 35.34 52.93
CA ALA A 604 -13.53 36.34 53.58
C ALA A 604 -13.59 37.66 52.81
N GLY A 605 -13.86 38.75 53.55
CA GLY A 605 -13.94 40.08 52.97
C GLY A 605 -15.06 40.29 51.95
N ALA A 606 -16.16 39.53 51.93
CA ALA A 606 -17.23 39.83 50.96
C ALA A 606 -17.82 41.25 51.17
N GLY A 607 -18.15 41.63 52.41
CA GLY A 607 -18.50 43.01 52.81
C GLY A 607 -19.41 43.75 51.82
N ILE A 608 -20.49 43.10 51.36
CA ILE A 608 -21.27 43.58 50.20
C ILE A 608 -22.20 44.71 50.63
N THR A 609 -22.16 45.83 49.90
CA THR A 609 -23.08 46.97 50.14
C THR A 609 -23.75 47.43 48.86
N SER A 610 -24.94 48.03 49.01
CA SER A 610 -25.70 48.62 47.91
C SER A 610 -26.65 49.70 48.43
N TYR A 611 -27.11 50.57 47.53
CA TYR A 611 -28.17 51.54 47.80
C TYR A 611 -29.58 50.93 47.80
N ASP A 612 -29.72 49.66 47.40
CA ASP A 612 -30.99 48.92 47.39
C ASP A 612 -30.75 47.44 47.76
N SER A 613 -31.79 46.60 47.67
CA SER A 613 -31.81 45.18 47.96
C SER A 613 -30.74 44.41 47.16
N ILE A 614 -29.71 43.95 47.86
CA ILE A 614 -28.59 43.19 47.29
C ILE A 614 -29.07 41.82 46.81
N ARG A 615 -28.63 41.44 45.61
CA ARG A 615 -28.85 40.11 45.02
C ARG A 615 -27.64 39.73 44.20
N ILE A 616 -27.08 38.54 44.43
CA ILE A 616 -26.09 37.93 43.54
C ILE A 616 -26.83 37.07 42.53
N PHE A 617 -26.87 37.46 41.26
CA PHE A 617 -27.63 36.76 40.21
C PHE A 617 -26.80 35.75 39.43
N SER A 618 -25.50 35.97 39.30
CA SER A 618 -24.63 35.09 38.51
C SER A 618 -23.24 35.01 39.10
N MET A 619 -22.66 33.83 39.01
CA MET A 619 -21.27 33.57 39.37
C MET A 619 -20.65 32.69 38.30
N LEU A 620 -19.41 32.98 37.94
CA LEU A 620 -18.69 32.26 36.89
C LEU A 620 -17.22 32.21 37.27
N VAL A 621 -16.60 31.03 37.13
CA VAL A 621 -15.14 30.91 37.20
C VAL A 621 -14.57 31.16 35.81
N PHE A 622 -13.63 32.09 35.70
CA PHE A 622 -12.98 32.47 34.46
C PHE A 622 -11.52 32.83 34.76
N ASN A 623 -10.57 32.24 34.03
CA ASN A 623 -9.12 32.40 34.26
C ASN A 623 -8.70 32.22 35.73
N ASP A 624 -9.18 31.14 36.37
CA ASP A 624 -8.89 30.80 37.78
C ASP A 624 -9.31 31.87 38.82
N GLU A 625 -10.21 32.78 38.43
CA GLU A 625 -10.83 33.77 39.32
C GLU A 625 -12.35 33.55 39.38
N LEU A 626 -12.95 33.79 40.55
CA LEU A 626 -14.40 33.74 40.73
C LEU A 626 -14.99 35.14 40.45
N TYR A 627 -15.78 35.26 39.39
CA TYR A 627 -16.55 36.45 39.08
C TYR A 627 -17.93 36.36 39.72
N VAL A 628 -18.36 37.46 40.32
CA VAL A 628 -19.65 37.61 40.99
C VAL A 628 -20.37 38.82 40.43
N ALA A 629 -21.60 38.62 39.99
CA ALA A 629 -22.42 39.64 39.35
C ALA A 629 -23.83 39.68 39.91
N GLY A 630 -24.42 40.87 39.94
CA GLY A 630 -25.75 41.04 40.50
C GLY A 630 -26.18 42.49 40.65
N ARG A 631 -26.86 42.78 41.77
CA ARG A 631 -27.23 44.12 42.22
C ARG A 631 -26.43 44.44 43.49
N PHE A 632 -25.34 45.19 43.35
CA PHE A 632 -24.54 45.71 44.46
C PHE A 632 -23.61 46.81 43.97
N ASN A 633 -23.05 47.60 44.90
CA ASN A 633 -22.20 48.75 44.57
C ASN A 633 -20.76 48.57 45.06
N SER A 634 -20.54 47.79 46.13
CA SER A 634 -19.20 47.48 46.59
C SER A 634 -19.08 46.08 47.18
N MET A 635 -17.86 45.55 47.15
CA MET A 635 -17.41 44.31 47.79
C MET A 635 -16.18 44.65 48.64
N ASN A 636 -16.26 44.44 49.95
CA ASN A 636 -15.20 44.81 50.91
C ASN A 636 -14.74 46.29 50.87
N GLY A 637 -15.62 47.22 50.51
CA GLY A 637 -15.23 48.63 50.30
C GLY A 637 -14.56 48.91 48.95
N VAL A 638 -14.33 47.90 48.10
CA VAL A 638 -13.96 48.11 46.69
C VAL A 638 -15.21 48.46 45.89
N ASN A 639 -15.20 49.62 45.23
CA ASN A 639 -16.28 50.04 44.34
C ASN A 639 -16.32 49.11 43.11
N ALA A 640 -17.32 48.24 43.06
CA ALA A 640 -17.39 47.11 42.14
C ALA A 640 -18.81 47.01 41.54
N ASN A 641 -19.26 48.11 40.93
CA ASN A 641 -20.64 48.32 40.47
C ASN A 641 -21.20 47.11 39.70
N ASN A 642 -22.02 46.32 40.39
CA ASN A 642 -22.74 45.15 39.88
C ASN A 642 -21.87 43.97 39.38
N ILE A 643 -20.54 44.07 39.44
CA ILE A 643 -19.59 42.99 39.13
C ILE A 643 -18.27 43.15 39.89
N ALA A 644 -17.78 42.05 40.46
CA ALA A 644 -16.49 41.94 41.12
C ALA A 644 -15.83 40.60 40.78
N LYS A 645 -14.51 40.49 40.96
CA LYS A 645 -13.76 39.24 40.86
C LYS A 645 -12.98 38.94 42.13
N TRP A 646 -12.78 37.66 42.40
CA TRP A 646 -12.07 37.11 43.55
C TRP A 646 -10.93 36.21 43.08
N ASP A 647 -9.71 36.53 43.51
CA ASP A 647 -8.48 35.80 43.14
C ASP A 647 -8.08 34.70 44.14
N GLY A 648 -8.91 34.45 45.16
CA GLY A 648 -8.58 33.56 46.28
C GLY A 648 -8.16 34.30 47.56
N THR A 649 -7.78 35.58 47.45
CA THR A 649 -7.25 36.40 48.54
C THR A 649 -7.91 37.76 48.67
N SER A 650 -8.29 38.41 47.57
CA SER A 650 -8.81 39.77 47.53
C SER A 650 -9.92 39.96 46.49
N TRP A 651 -10.86 40.87 46.80
CA TRP A 651 -11.89 41.32 45.86
C TRP A 651 -11.35 42.46 45.02
N GLN A 652 -11.61 42.42 43.72
CA GLN A 652 -11.20 43.44 42.78
C GLN A 652 -12.39 43.90 41.90
N ALA A 653 -12.38 45.16 41.52
CA ALA A 653 -13.32 45.69 40.52
C ALA A 653 -12.99 45.13 39.13
N VAL A 654 -14.02 44.96 38.29
CA VAL A 654 -13.86 44.52 36.89
C VAL A 654 -14.17 45.69 35.97
N GLY A 655 -13.15 46.48 35.65
CA GLY A 655 -13.29 47.75 34.97
C GLY A 655 -14.14 48.73 35.79
N SER A 656 -14.96 49.53 35.12
CA SER A 656 -15.88 50.49 35.78
C SER A 656 -17.13 49.84 36.38
N GLY A 657 -17.37 48.55 36.12
CA GLY A 657 -18.65 47.89 36.37
C GLY A 657 -19.78 48.47 35.52
N PHE A 658 -21.03 48.30 35.97
CA PHE A 658 -22.23 48.67 35.20
C PHE A 658 -23.14 49.62 35.98
N ASP A 659 -23.85 50.49 35.26
CA ASP A 659 -24.86 51.40 35.82
C ASP A 659 -26.16 50.68 36.28
N GLY A 660 -26.31 49.42 35.91
CA GLY A 660 -27.47 48.60 36.22
C GLY A 660 -27.11 47.14 36.53
N VAL A 661 -28.16 46.35 36.76
CA VAL A 661 -28.04 44.99 37.27
C VAL A 661 -27.49 44.04 36.21
N VAL A 662 -26.43 43.33 36.55
CA VAL A 662 -25.94 42.21 35.75
C VAL A 662 -26.70 40.94 36.15
N ARG A 663 -27.36 40.28 35.19
CA ARG A 663 -28.17 39.08 35.40
C ARG A 663 -27.42 37.80 35.09
N PHE A 664 -26.50 37.82 34.13
CA PHE A 664 -25.83 36.61 33.68
C PHE A 664 -24.40 36.90 33.22
N LEU A 665 -23.47 36.06 33.68
CA LEU A 665 -22.10 35.99 33.19
C LEU A 665 -21.94 34.75 32.31
N PHE A 666 -21.19 34.88 31.22
CA PHE A 666 -20.95 33.79 30.30
C PHE A 666 -19.52 33.81 29.78
N ASN A 667 -18.87 32.64 29.77
CA ASN A 667 -17.61 32.47 29.06
C ASN A 667 -17.93 31.95 27.65
N PHE A 668 -17.55 32.74 26.65
CA PHE A 668 -17.61 32.33 25.27
C PHE A 668 -16.27 32.58 24.62
N ASN A 669 -15.61 31.52 24.15
CA ASN A 669 -14.33 31.59 23.44
C ASN A 669 -13.26 32.38 24.21
N ASN A 670 -13.06 31.99 25.48
CA ASN A 670 -12.10 32.59 26.40
C ASN A 670 -12.28 34.10 26.60
N THR A 671 -13.51 34.59 26.43
CA THR A 671 -13.89 35.98 26.65
C THR A 671 -15.06 35.99 27.63
N LEU A 672 -14.95 36.83 28.64
CA LEU A 672 -16.02 37.05 29.61
C LEU A 672 -17.07 37.98 29.02
N TYR A 673 -18.33 37.58 29.12
CA TYR A 673 -19.49 38.39 28.77
C TYR A 673 -20.36 38.64 29.99
N ALA A 674 -20.95 39.82 30.04
CA ALA A 674 -21.93 40.21 31.03
C ALA A 674 -23.20 40.67 30.32
N SER A 675 -24.35 40.27 30.86
CA SER A 675 -25.65 40.65 30.30
C SER A 675 -26.67 40.89 31.42
N GLY A 676 -27.66 41.76 31.18
CA GLY A 676 -28.61 42.14 32.22
C GLY A 676 -29.51 43.31 31.84
N LYS A 677 -29.76 44.19 32.82
CA LYS A 677 -30.51 45.46 32.67
C LYS A 677 -29.58 46.61 33.02
N PHE A 678 -28.84 47.11 32.04
CA PHE A 678 -27.86 48.20 32.18
C PHE A 678 -27.67 48.90 30.83
N SER A 679 -27.34 50.19 30.86
CA SER A 679 -27.07 50.97 29.64
C SER A 679 -25.58 51.19 29.41
N THR A 680 -24.81 51.39 30.47
CA THR A 680 -23.40 51.79 30.37
C THR A 680 -22.48 50.99 31.29
N SER A 681 -21.20 50.94 30.89
CA SER A 681 -20.07 50.63 31.78
C SER A 681 -19.16 51.84 31.84
N GLY A 682 -19.20 52.58 32.96
CA GLY A 682 -18.60 53.91 33.05
C GLY A 682 -19.22 54.85 32.00
N SER A 683 -18.41 55.42 31.12
CA SER A 683 -18.86 56.28 30.02
C SER A 683 -19.19 55.53 28.72
N VAL A 684 -18.98 54.21 28.66
CA VAL A 684 -19.20 53.40 27.44
C VAL A 684 -20.63 52.87 27.41
N GLY A 685 -21.39 53.22 26.36
CA GLY A 685 -22.71 52.64 26.10
C GLY A 685 -22.60 51.21 25.59
N VAL A 686 -23.17 50.25 26.32
CA VAL A 686 -23.09 48.80 26.02
C VAL A 686 -24.47 48.16 25.79
N ASN A 687 -25.55 48.77 26.27
CA ASN A 687 -26.94 48.36 26.04
C ASN A 687 -27.20 46.87 26.35
N ASN A 688 -27.29 46.55 27.63
CA ASN A 688 -27.71 45.26 28.21
C ASN A 688 -26.79 44.06 27.95
N ILE A 689 -25.74 44.19 27.14
CA ILE A 689 -24.76 43.14 26.88
C ILE A 689 -23.36 43.71 26.57
N ALA A 690 -22.33 43.19 27.23
CA ALA A 690 -20.96 43.64 27.07
C ALA A 690 -19.98 42.46 27.06
N ARG A 691 -18.84 42.64 26.37
CA ARG A 691 -17.70 41.71 26.41
C ARG A 691 -16.50 42.37 27.08
N TRP A 692 -15.72 41.58 27.81
CA TRP A 692 -14.48 42.02 28.43
C TRP A 692 -13.32 41.89 27.43
N ASP A 693 -12.59 42.97 27.17
CA ASP A 693 -11.41 42.95 26.29
C ASP A 693 -10.08 42.68 27.03
N GLY A 694 -10.15 42.47 28.34
CA GLY A 694 -8.99 42.35 29.23
C GLY A 694 -8.78 43.57 30.13
N SER A 695 -9.26 44.74 29.73
CA SER A 695 -9.14 46.00 30.49
C SER A 695 -10.45 46.77 30.62
N ASN A 696 -11.35 46.67 29.63
CA ASN A 696 -12.60 47.41 29.55
C ASN A 696 -13.76 46.51 29.08
N TRP A 697 -14.97 46.94 29.44
CA TRP A 697 -16.20 46.40 28.87
C TRP A 697 -16.50 47.11 27.54
N VAL A 698 -16.69 46.32 26.50
CA VAL A 698 -16.94 46.77 25.13
C VAL A 698 -18.32 46.30 24.67
N ALA A 699 -19.02 47.16 23.95
CA ALA A 699 -20.33 46.85 23.37
C ALA A 699 -20.25 45.74 22.29
N LEU A 700 -21.32 44.97 22.15
CA LEU A 700 -21.51 44.05 21.02
C LEU A 700 -22.38 44.72 19.96
N GLY A 701 -21.75 45.37 18.98
CA GLY A 701 -22.46 46.20 18.00
C GLY A 701 -23.22 47.32 18.72
N SER A 702 -24.50 47.51 18.40
CA SER A 702 -25.38 48.46 19.11
C SER A 702 -26.02 47.89 20.40
N GLY A 703 -25.68 46.66 20.78
CA GLY A 703 -26.23 45.94 21.94
C GLY A 703 -27.68 45.46 21.74
N ILE A 704 -28.38 45.23 22.84
CA ILE A 704 -29.75 44.70 22.87
C ILE A 704 -30.67 45.75 23.53
N THR A 705 -31.73 46.14 22.84
CA THR A 705 -32.60 47.26 23.23
C THR A 705 -34.09 46.90 23.10
N GLY A 706 -34.97 47.88 23.36
CA GLY A 706 -36.42 47.72 23.44
C GLY A 706 -36.97 48.26 24.76
N ALA A 707 -38.29 48.37 24.85
CA ALA A 707 -38.95 48.77 26.09
C ALA A 707 -38.66 47.72 27.18
N ASP A 708 -38.05 48.15 28.29
CA ASP A 708 -37.65 47.28 29.41
C ASP A 708 -36.80 46.06 28.99
N ALA A 709 -35.91 46.24 28.01
CA ALA A 709 -35.04 45.17 27.55
C ALA A 709 -34.17 44.61 28.70
N ILE A 710 -34.17 43.29 28.85
CA ILE A 710 -33.32 42.55 29.79
C ILE A 710 -32.81 41.30 29.11
N VAL A 711 -31.50 41.07 29.17
CA VAL A 711 -30.91 39.80 28.75
C VAL A 711 -30.72 38.93 30.00
N TYR A 712 -31.41 37.79 30.05
CA TYR A 712 -31.39 36.89 31.22
C TYR A 712 -30.40 35.75 31.08
N SER A 713 -30.06 35.37 29.86
CA SER A 713 -29.19 34.22 29.60
C SER A 713 -28.41 34.40 28.31
N MET A 714 -27.26 33.72 28.27
CA MET A 714 -26.44 33.59 27.08
C MET A 714 -26.11 32.12 26.89
N GLY A 715 -25.99 31.70 25.63
CA GLY A 715 -25.62 30.34 25.27
C GLY A 715 -24.70 30.33 24.06
N LYS A 716 -24.02 29.21 23.85
CA LYS A 716 -23.26 28.95 22.62
C LYS A 716 -23.93 27.88 21.78
N TYR A 717 -23.82 28.01 20.47
CA TYR A 717 -24.14 26.93 19.55
C TYR A 717 -23.01 26.86 18.51
N GLY A 718 -22.17 25.85 18.69
CA GLY A 718 -21.17 25.41 17.73
C GLY A 718 -21.72 24.26 16.91
N ASP A 719 -21.60 24.34 15.59
CA ASP A 719 -21.99 23.26 14.70
C ASP A 719 -21.08 23.20 13.47
N TRP A 720 -20.96 21.98 12.98
CA TRP A 720 -20.20 21.63 11.80
C TRP A 720 -21.12 21.46 10.60
N TYR A 721 -20.80 22.16 9.51
CA TYR A 721 -21.61 22.11 8.30
C TYR A 721 -20.91 21.31 7.21
N TRP A 722 -21.67 20.41 6.58
CA TRP A 722 -21.34 19.83 5.29
C TRP A 722 -21.70 20.82 4.19
N GLN A 723 -20.70 21.21 3.39
CA GLN A 723 -20.78 22.24 2.35
C GLN A 723 -21.02 23.67 2.87
N LEU A 724 -20.39 24.62 2.18
CA LEU A 724 -20.72 26.04 2.31
C LEU A 724 -22.21 26.18 1.98
N LEU A 725 -23.02 26.57 2.97
CA LEU A 725 -24.30 27.19 2.66
C LEU A 725 -23.98 28.39 1.76
N PRO A 726 -24.73 28.61 0.66
CA PRO A 726 -24.59 29.83 -0.12
C PRO A 726 -24.72 31.02 0.81
N GLU A 727 -23.81 31.99 0.67
CA GLU A 727 -23.76 33.23 1.46
C GLU A 727 -25.10 33.96 1.58
#